data_AF-A0A452H5G9-F1
#
_entry.id   AF-A0A452H5G9-F1
#
_cell.length_a   1.000
_cell.length_b   1.000
_cell.length_c   1.000
_cell.angle_alpha   90.00
_cell.angle_beta   90.00
_cell.angle_gamma   90.00
#
_symmetry.space_group_name_H-M   'P 1'
#
loop_
_entity.id
_entity.type
_entity.pdbx_description
1 polymer ?
#
loop_
_entity_poly.entity_id
_entity_poly.type
_entity_poly.pdbx_seq_one_letter_code
_entity_poly.pdbx_strand_id
1 'polypeptide(L)'
;WKNIFSVCCSRVSKVRSKFQKCTVNVFNRIYSLKHSKGQVSVMKLEITYFLPVKIWECICKCCVYYRTNMSEFFSLFFQDIQAEIDAHNDIFKSIDGNRQKMVKALGNSEEAALLQHRIDDMNQRWNDLKAKSAGIRAHLEASAEKWNRLLTSLEELIKWLNVKDEELKKQMPIGGDVPSLQQQYDRCKALRRELKDKEQTILNAVDQARVFLADQPIEGPEEPRKNLHSKTELTPEEKAQRIAKAMRKQSSEVKEKWESLNASANNWQKQVDKALEKLKDLQCAMDDLDADLKEAENVRNGWKPVGDLLIDSLQDHIEKTTAFKEEIAPINLKVKTVNDLSSQLSPLDLHPSLKMSRQLDDLNMRWKLLQVSVEDRLKLLQEAHQDFGPESQHFLSTSVQLPWQRSVSHNKVPYYINHQTQTTCWDHPKMSELFQSLADLNNVRFSAYRTAIKIRRLQKALCLDLLDLTRTNEVFKEHKLSQNDQLLCVQDVISCLTTIYTGLEEKHKDLVNVPLCVDMSLNWLLNVYDTGRTGKIRVQSLKIGLMSLSKGLLEEKYSYLFKEVAGPTEMCDQRQLGLLLHDAIQIPRQLGEVAAFGGSNIEPSVRSCFQQNHNKPEISVKQFIDWMRLEPQSMVWLPVLHRVAAAETAKHQAKCNICKECPIVGFRYRSLKHFNYDVCQSCFFSGRTAKGHKLNYPMVEYCIPTTSGEDVRDFTKVLKNKFRSKKYFAKHPRLGYLPVQTVLEGDNLEASLQVEYEQLKEQHLQRGINPLASPPDSIVSPQHTSEDAELIAEAKLLRQHKGRLEARMQILEDHNKQLESQLHRLRQLLEASGLKMSSHSTSTSRS
;
A
#
# COMPACT_ATOMS: atom_id res chain seq x y z
N TRP A 1 50.96 20.73 78.22
CA TRP A 1 50.13 19.99 79.20
C TRP A 1 50.66 18.58 79.55
N LYS A 2 50.96 17.65 78.61
CA LYS A 2 51.53 16.31 78.94
C LYS A 2 52.86 16.33 79.72
N ASN A 3 53.80 17.22 79.39
CA ASN A 3 55.09 17.33 80.12
C ASN A 3 54.95 17.93 81.53
N ILE A 4 53.95 18.80 81.75
CA ILE A 4 53.67 19.40 83.06
C ILE A 4 53.03 18.35 84.00
N PHE A 5 52.21 17.45 83.45
CA PHE A 5 51.55 16.37 84.18
C PHE A 5 52.52 15.24 84.60
N SER A 6 53.47 14.87 83.74
CA SER A 6 54.52 13.88 84.05
C SER A 6 55.46 14.34 85.19
N VAL A 7 55.84 15.61 85.18
CA VAL A 7 56.68 16.23 86.22
C VAL A 7 55.92 16.33 87.56
N CYS A 8 54.60 16.57 87.53
CA CYS A 8 53.74 16.54 88.71
C CYS A 8 53.63 15.12 89.31
N CYS A 9 53.34 14.08 88.51
CA CYS A 9 53.23 12.70 89.01
C CYS A 9 54.54 12.18 89.62
N SER A 10 55.69 12.49 89.03
CA SER A 10 57.01 12.09 89.55
C SER A 10 57.34 12.79 90.88
N ARG A 11 56.97 14.07 91.03
CA ARG A 11 57.09 14.80 92.30
C ARG A 11 56.13 14.27 93.38
N VAL A 12 54.91 13.88 93.02
CA VAL A 12 53.91 13.31 93.94
C VAL A 12 54.36 11.96 94.49
N SER A 13 54.98 11.09 93.68
CA SER A 13 55.54 9.81 94.15
C SER A 13 56.73 9.99 95.11
N LYS A 14 57.63 10.94 94.84
CA LYS A 14 58.75 11.30 95.74
C LYS A 14 58.29 11.94 97.05
N VAL A 15 57.22 12.74 97.01
CA VAL A 15 56.62 13.34 98.21
C VAL A 15 55.90 12.29 99.05
N ARG A 16 55.17 11.33 98.44
CA ARG A 16 54.51 10.21 99.12
C ARG A 16 55.49 9.34 99.92
N SER A 17 56.65 9.02 99.33
CA SER A 17 57.74 8.28 100.01
C SER A 17 58.38 9.05 101.17
N LYS A 18 58.57 10.37 101.02
CA LYS A 18 59.06 11.25 102.10
C LYS A 18 58.03 11.44 103.22
N PHE A 19 56.74 11.51 102.87
CA PHE A 19 55.66 11.69 103.84
C PHE A 19 55.47 10.43 104.69
N GLN A 20 55.51 9.23 104.09
CA GLN A 20 55.43 7.96 104.82
C GLN A 20 56.55 7.79 105.86
N LYS A 21 57.77 8.25 105.55
CA LYS A 21 58.89 8.30 106.53
C LYS A 21 58.68 9.35 107.63
N CYS A 22 58.08 10.50 107.32
CA CYS A 22 57.74 11.52 108.33
C CYS A 22 56.58 11.07 109.24
N THR A 23 55.55 10.39 108.71
CA THR A 23 54.39 9.95 109.49
C THR A 23 54.79 8.90 110.53
N VAL A 24 55.68 7.95 110.20
CA VAL A 24 56.20 6.96 111.17
C VAL A 24 57.06 7.62 112.26
N ASN A 25 57.90 8.60 111.91
CA ASN A 25 58.71 9.33 112.88
C ASN A 25 57.87 10.25 113.80
N VAL A 26 56.78 10.83 113.30
CA VAL A 26 55.85 11.64 114.10
C VAL A 26 54.98 10.75 114.99
N PHE A 27 54.54 9.58 114.52
CA PHE A 27 53.77 8.61 115.31
C PHE A 27 54.59 8.06 116.49
N ASN A 28 55.87 7.74 116.28
CA ASN A 28 56.78 7.33 117.36
C ASN A 28 57.06 8.45 118.39
N ARG A 29 57.04 9.72 117.95
CA ARG A 29 57.23 10.88 118.84
C ARG A 29 55.95 11.21 119.64
N ILE A 30 54.78 10.98 119.05
CA ILE A 30 53.46 11.11 119.71
C ILE A 30 53.23 9.99 120.74
N TYR A 31 53.71 8.77 120.48
CA TYR A 31 53.61 7.66 121.43
C TYR A 31 54.45 7.90 122.71
N SER A 32 55.58 8.58 122.58
CA SER A 32 56.47 8.93 123.72
C SER A 32 55.97 10.14 124.55
N LEU A 33 55.24 11.07 123.92
CA LEU A 33 54.73 12.29 124.60
C LEU A 33 53.42 12.09 125.37
N LYS A 34 52.78 10.91 125.28
CA LYS A 34 51.49 10.63 125.93
C LYS A 34 51.58 10.39 127.46
N HIS A 35 52.77 10.47 128.06
CA HIS A 35 53.01 10.19 129.48
C HIS A 35 53.38 11.39 130.37
N SER A 36 53.30 12.65 129.91
CA SER A 36 53.37 13.80 130.82
C SER A 36 52.38 14.92 130.46
N LYS A 37 51.35 15.03 131.31
CA LYS A 37 50.43 16.16 131.59
C LYS A 37 50.29 17.29 130.55
N GLY A 38 49.05 17.50 130.07
CA GLY A 38 48.48 18.85 129.87
C GLY A 38 48.00 19.29 128.48
N GLN A 39 46.84 18.80 128.05
CA GLN A 39 45.72 19.38 127.26
C GLN A 39 45.81 20.59 126.27
N VAL A 40 46.97 21.11 125.84
CA VAL A 40 47.03 22.24 124.86
C VAL A 40 47.49 21.83 123.46
N SER A 41 47.97 20.61 123.28
CA SER A 41 48.62 20.19 122.01
C SER A 41 47.70 19.54 120.96
N VAL A 42 46.42 19.33 121.26
CA VAL A 42 45.49 18.62 120.35
C VAL A 42 44.95 19.53 119.24
N MET A 43 44.67 20.81 119.52
CA MET A 43 44.18 21.76 118.50
C MET A 43 45.23 22.16 117.45
N LYS A 44 46.53 22.09 117.78
CA LYS A 44 47.62 22.46 116.84
C LYS A 44 47.84 21.40 115.74
N LEU A 45 47.35 20.18 115.95
CA LEU A 45 47.50 19.05 115.02
C LEU A 45 46.35 18.93 114.01
N GLU A 46 45.14 19.35 114.36
CA GLU A 46 43.97 19.28 113.44
C GLU A 46 44.01 20.35 112.34
N ILE A 47 44.43 21.58 112.66
CA ILE A 47 44.37 22.71 111.72
C ILE A 47 45.55 22.73 110.74
N THR A 48 46.74 22.34 111.19
CA THR A 48 47.98 22.49 110.40
C THR A 48 48.25 21.33 109.43
N TYR A 49 47.69 20.15 109.68
CA TYR A 49 48.03 18.94 108.92
C TYR A 49 46.82 18.13 108.41
N PHE A 50 45.63 18.20 109.01
CA PHE A 50 44.50 17.36 108.62
C PHE A 50 43.57 17.99 107.57
N LEU A 51 43.33 19.31 107.64
CA LEU A 51 42.50 20.03 106.65
C LEU A 51 43.10 20.02 105.23
N PRO A 52 44.42 20.24 105.03
CA PRO A 52 45.03 20.17 103.71
C PRO A 52 45.03 18.74 103.16
N VAL A 53 45.12 17.71 104.01
CA VAL A 53 45.20 16.30 103.60
C VAL A 53 43.85 15.76 103.13
N LYS A 54 42.72 16.14 103.75
CA LYS A 54 41.38 15.76 103.27
C LYS A 54 41.01 16.46 101.95
N ILE A 55 41.41 17.72 101.78
CA ILE A 55 41.24 18.47 100.53
C ILE A 55 42.14 17.88 99.43
N TRP A 56 43.40 17.54 99.74
CA TRP A 56 44.30 16.89 98.77
C TRP A 56 43.91 15.43 98.46
N GLU A 57 43.39 14.66 99.41
CA GLU A 57 42.86 13.32 99.15
C GLU A 57 41.60 13.37 98.29
N CYS A 58 40.73 14.38 98.45
CA CYS A 58 39.62 14.63 97.54
C CYS A 58 40.11 15.01 96.13
N ILE A 59 41.10 15.88 96.01
CA ILE A 59 41.70 16.27 94.72
C ILE A 59 42.42 15.08 94.04
N CYS A 60 43.14 14.23 94.80
CA CYS A 60 43.82 13.05 94.27
C CYS A 60 42.87 11.90 93.92
N LYS A 61 41.79 11.67 94.69
CA LYS A 61 40.73 10.71 94.32
C LYS A 61 39.93 11.20 93.11
N CYS A 62 39.73 12.52 92.97
CA CYS A 62 39.09 13.12 91.78
C CYS A 62 39.95 13.03 90.51
N CYS A 63 41.28 13.18 90.61
CA CYS A 63 42.18 13.11 89.46
C CYS A 63 42.31 11.73 88.80
N VAL A 64 42.01 10.64 89.53
CA VAL A 64 42.11 9.26 89.01
C VAL A 64 40.77 8.71 88.52
N TYR A 65 39.64 9.30 88.96
CA TYR A 65 38.32 8.69 88.74
C TYR A 65 37.40 9.42 87.73
N TYR A 66 37.62 10.70 87.38
CA TYR A 66 36.60 11.42 86.58
C TYR A 66 37.16 12.16 85.37
N ARG A 67 36.82 11.63 84.18
CA ARG A 67 37.16 12.20 82.87
C ARG A 67 35.90 12.46 82.02
N THR A 68 34.70 12.41 82.60
CA THR A 68 33.43 12.37 81.88
C THR A 68 32.39 13.30 82.51
N ASN A 69 32.30 14.48 81.89
CA ASN A 69 31.28 15.55 81.91
C ASN A 69 30.85 16.20 83.24
N MET A 70 30.43 17.43 83.06
CA MET A 70 30.99 18.57 83.76
C MET A 70 29.86 19.41 84.36
N SER A 71 28.76 19.68 83.65
CA SER A 71 27.81 20.74 84.02
C SER A 71 27.04 20.51 85.34
N GLU A 72 26.43 19.35 85.55
CA GLU A 72 25.69 19.07 86.79
C GLU A 72 26.58 18.65 87.96
N PHE A 73 27.72 17.99 87.67
CA PHE A 73 28.75 17.76 88.69
C PHE A 73 29.37 19.07 89.15
N PHE A 74 29.55 20.04 88.26
CA PHE A 74 30.01 21.37 88.62
C PHE A 74 29.01 22.11 89.48
N SER A 75 27.72 22.05 89.19
CA SER A 75 26.75 22.69 90.08
C SER A 75 26.83 22.12 91.51
N LEU A 76 26.93 20.80 91.66
CA LEU A 76 26.99 20.14 92.98
C LEU A 76 28.35 20.24 93.67
N PHE A 77 29.45 19.88 93.01
CA PHE A 77 30.81 19.97 93.56
C PHE A 77 31.27 21.41 93.80
N PHE A 78 30.79 22.35 92.97
CA PHE A 78 31.04 23.77 93.20
C PHE A 78 30.11 24.32 94.28
N GLN A 79 28.85 23.89 94.38
CA GLN A 79 28.04 24.19 95.58
C GLN A 79 28.74 23.69 96.84
N ASP A 80 29.37 22.52 96.82
CA ASP A 80 30.11 21.97 97.96
C ASP A 80 31.40 22.77 98.26
N ILE A 81 32.25 23.05 97.26
CA ILE A 81 33.48 23.86 97.46
C ILE A 81 33.14 25.31 97.80
N GLN A 82 32.13 25.90 97.19
CA GLN A 82 31.70 27.26 97.47
C GLN A 82 31.01 27.35 98.82
N ALA A 83 30.18 26.38 99.18
CA ALA A 83 29.61 26.27 100.53
C ALA A 83 30.70 26.05 101.57
N GLU A 84 31.76 25.30 101.26
CA GLU A 84 32.90 25.11 102.17
C GLU A 84 33.78 26.36 102.25
N ILE A 85 33.99 27.09 101.15
CA ILE A 85 34.63 28.42 101.14
C ILE A 85 33.79 29.43 101.92
N ASP A 86 32.47 29.41 101.77
CA ASP A 86 31.51 30.32 102.42
C ASP A 86 31.39 30.01 103.92
N ALA A 87 31.34 28.73 104.30
CA ALA A 87 31.31 28.27 105.69
C ALA A 87 32.60 28.64 106.45
N HIS A 88 33.76 28.64 105.79
CA HIS A 88 35.03 29.05 106.40
C HIS A 88 35.33 30.55 106.22
N ASN A 89 34.52 31.29 105.46
CA ASN A 89 34.72 32.71 105.14
C ASN A 89 34.65 33.58 106.39
N ASP A 90 33.71 33.30 107.29
CA ASP A 90 33.50 34.09 108.51
C ASP A 90 34.59 33.84 109.55
N ILE A 91 35.08 32.60 109.65
CA ILE A 91 36.25 32.24 110.48
C ILE A 91 37.49 32.98 109.98
N PHE A 92 37.68 33.02 108.67
CA PHE A 92 38.80 33.70 108.04
C PHE A 92 38.75 35.22 108.24
N LYS A 93 37.58 35.85 108.02
CA LYS A 93 37.32 37.27 108.31
C LYS A 93 37.51 37.61 109.78
N SER A 94 37.17 36.71 110.70
CA SER A 94 37.38 36.91 112.13
C SER A 94 38.87 36.88 112.50
N ILE A 95 39.66 35.98 111.91
CA ILE A 95 41.12 35.93 112.14
C ILE A 95 41.80 37.18 111.56
N ASP A 96 41.37 37.62 110.37
CA ASP A 96 41.90 38.82 109.72
C ASP A 96 41.45 40.14 110.40
N GLY A 97 40.20 40.23 110.85
CA GLY A 97 39.70 41.38 111.61
C GLY A 97 40.36 41.54 112.99
N ASN A 98 40.85 40.44 113.58
CA ASN A 98 41.61 40.45 114.83
C ASN A 98 43.13 40.62 114.62
N ARG A 99 43.62 40.63 113.38
CA ARG A 99 45.03 40.80 113.00
C ARG A 99 45.71 41.94 113.76
N GLN A 100 45.14 43.14 113.71
CA GLN A 100 45.73 44.32 114.35
C GLN A 100 45.76 44.22 115.89
N LYS A 101 44.78 43.52 116.49
CA LYS A 101 44.73 43.31 117.95
C LYS A 101 45.77 42.29 118.40
N MET A 102 45.93 41.19 117.66
CA MET A 102 46.89 40.13 117.96
C MET A 102 48.35 40.60 117.76
N VAL A 103 48.62 41.42 116.75
CA VAL A 103 49.95 41.98 116.48
C VAL A 103 50.31 43.10 117.47
N LYS A 104 49.36 43.95 117.88
CA LYS A 104 49.59 44.96 118.94
C LYS A 104 49.86 44.33 120.31
N ALA A 105 49.24 43.20 120.63
CA ALA A 105 49.42 42.51 121.92
C ALA A 105 50.83 41.91 122.11
N LEU A 106 51.58 41.71 121.02
CA LEU A 106 52.93 41.13 121.03
C LEU A 106 54.06 42.19 120.96
N GLY A 107 53.73 43.49 120.83
CA GLY A 107 54.71 44.57 120.74
C GLY A 107 55.64 44.47 119.52
N ASN A 108 56.78 45.19 119.54
CA ASN A 108 57.79 45.17 118.46
C ASN A 108 58.73 43.93 118.54
N SER A 109 58.17 42.73 118.72
CA SER A 109 58.96 41.48 118.80
C SER A 109 59.09 40.80 117.42
N GLU A 110 60.16 40.04 117.22
CA GLU A 110 60.38 39.21 116.02
C GLU A 110 59.21 38.22 115.78
N GLU A 111 58.51 37.83 116.85
CA GLU A 111 57.36 36.92 116.83
C GLU A 111 56.09 37.63 116.33
N ALA A 112 55.96 38.94 116.56
CA ALA A 112 54.86 39.76 116.01
C ALA A 112 55.00 39.90 114.48
N ALA A 113 56.23 40.10 113.99
CA ALA A 113 56.53 40.12 112.55
C ALA A 113 56.30 38.74 111.90
N LEU A 114 56.68 37.65 112.58
CA LEU A 114 56.44 36.28 112.11
C LEU A 114 54.94 35.93 112.06
N LEU A 115 54.15 36.39 113.04
CA LEU A 115 52.69 36.21 113.07
C LEU A 115 52.01 37.03 111.97
N GLN A 116 52.41 38.28 111.77
CA GLN A 116 51.92 39.13 110.68
C GLN A 116 52.22 38.48 109.32
N HIS A 117 53.45 38.02 109.09
CA HIS A 117 53.83 37.30 107.88
C HIS A 117 53.02 35.99 107.67
N ARG A 118 52.71 35.25 108.74
CA ARG A 118 51.88 34.04 108.66
C ARG A 118 50.42 34.34 108.33
N ILE A 119 49.84 35.40 108.89
CA ILE A 119 48.46 35.82 108.59
C ILE A 119 48.41 36.36 107.16
N ASP A 120 49.44 37.08 106.69
CA ASP A 120 49.55 37.55 105.31
C ASP A 120 49.71 36.39 104.31
N ASP A 121 50.57 35.40 104.59
CA ASP A 121 50.70 34.17 103.78
C ASP A 121 49.39 33.37 103.74
N MET A 122 48.68 33.29 104.88
CA MET A 122 47.37 32.64 104.95
C MET A 122 46.33 33.39 104.10
N ASN A 123 46.26 34.72 104.21
CA ASN A 123 45.36 35.57 103.40
C ASN A 123 45.66 35.47 101.91
N GLN A 124 46.93 35.47 101.55
CA GLN A 124 47.36 35.29 100.17
C GLN A 124 46.88 33.93 99.63
N ARG A 125 47.08 32.84 100.38
CA ARG A 125 46.63 31.50 99.97
C ARG A 125 45.11 31.37 99.87
N TRP A 126 44.37 32.04 100.75
CA TRP A 126 42.90 32.06 100.72
C TRP A 126 42.35 32.84 99.53
N ASN A 127 42.94 34.01 99.23
CA ASN A 127 42.62 34.78 98.04
C ASN A 127 43.00 34.03 96.76
N ASP A 128 44.16 33.38 96.72
CA ASP A 128 44.58 32.51 95.61
C ASP A 128 43.63 31.32 95.43
N LEU A 129 43.13 30.73 96.52
CA LEU A 129 42.16 29.64 96.48
C LEU A 129 40.81 30.12 95.93
N LYS A 130 40.29 31.25 96.40
CA LYS A 130 39.08 31.88 95.87
C LYS A 130 39.22 32.24 94.38
N ALA A 131 40.35 32.83 94.00
CA ALA A 131 40.62 33.20 92.61
C ALA A 131 40.75 31.96 91.70
N LYS A 132 41.44 30.90 92.15
CA LYS A 132 41.53 29.63 91.42
C LYS A 132 40.16 28.95 91.31
N SER A 133 39.36 28.94 92.38
CA SER A 133 38.00 28.41 92.38
C SER A 133 37.10 29.15 91.37
N ALA A 134 37.09 30.49 91.40
CA ALA A 134 36.34 31.31 90.44
C ALA A 134 36.86 31.16 89.00
N GLY A 135 38.17 31.11 88.78
CA GLY A 135 38.78 30.90 87.46
C GLY A 135 38.48 29.52 86.87
N ILE A 136 38.44 28.49 87.72
CA ILE A 136 37.99 27.15 87.34
C ILE A 136 36.51 27.21 86.94
N ARG A 137 35.63 27.82 87.75
CA ARG A 137 34.19 27.98 87.44
C ARG A 137 33.96 28.64 86.08
N ALA A 138 34.57 29.80 85.84
CA ALA A 138 34.40 30.56 84.60
C ALA A 138 34.85 29.79 83.35
N HIS A 139 35.96 29.05 83.43
CA HIS A 139 36.44 28.21 82.32
C HIS A 139 35.48 27.06 82.00
N LEU A 140 34.85 26.49 83.02
CA LEU A 140 33.96 25.35 82.91
C LEU A 140 32.56 25.74 82.41
N GLU A 141 32.01 26.85 82.90
CA GLU A 141 30.78 27.45 82.39
C GLU A 141 30.93 27.83 80.91
N ALA A 142 32.03 28.50 80.54
CA ALA A 142 32.34 28.81 79.14
C ALA A 142 32.46 27.55 78.26
N SER A 143 32.98 26.45 78.80
CA SER A 143 33.09 25.16 78.11
C SER A 143 31.72 24.48 77.95
N ALA A 144 30.88 24.48 78.99
CA ALA A 144 29.53 23.91 78.95
C ALA A 144 28.63 24.67 77.95
N GLU A 145 28.68 26.00 77.97
CA GLU A 145 27.98 26.84 76.99
C GLU A 145 28.43 26.54 75.56
N LYS A 146 29.74 26.37 75.34
CA LYS A 146 30.28 26.07 74.01
C LYS A 146 29.71 24.78 73.42
N TRP A 147 29.61 23.71 74.20
CA TRP A 147 29.09 22.42 73.71
C TRP A 147 27.57 22.38 73.65
N ASN A 148 26.86 23.08 74.53
CA ASN A 148 25.41 23.27 74.42
C ASN A 148 25.05 24.01 73.13
N ARG A 149 25.79 25.08 72.78
CA ARG A 149 25.62 25.78 71.50
C ARG A 149 25.88 24.87 70.30
N LEU A 150 26.88 23.96 70.41
CA LEU A 150 27.16 22.98 69.36
C LEU A 150 26.02 21.96 69.20
N LEU A 151 25.45 21.44 70.30
CA LEU A 151 24.28 20.56 70.25
C LEU A 151 23.08 21.26 69.60
N THR A 152 22.76 22.49 70.00
CA THR A 152 21.70 23.27 69.38
C THR A 152 21.95 23.46 67.88
N SER A 153 23.19 23.78 67.49
CA SER A 153 23.59 23.91 66.09
C SER A 153 23.42 22.61 65.30
N LEU A 154 23.83 21.46 65.86
CA LEU A 154 23.62 20.16 65.22
C LEU A 154 22.12 19.83 65.07
N GLU A 155 21.29 20.11 66.07
CA GLU A 155 19.83 19.92 65.98
C GLU A 155 19.19 20.80 64.92
N GLU A 156 19.60 22.07 64.81
CA GLU A 156 19.16 22.98 63.75
C GLU A 156 19.56 22.48 62.36
N LEU A 157 20.79 21.97 62.21
CA LEU A 157 21.25 21.36 60.97
C LEU A 157 20.46 20.10 60.62
N ILE A 158 20.15 19.23 61.58
CA ILE A 158 19.29 18.06 61.36
C ILE A 158 17.90 18.48 60.87
N LYS A 159 17.30 19.48 61.52
CA LYS A 159 15.99 20.02 61.10
C LYS A 159 16.05 20.58 59.69
N TRP A 160 17.07 21.37 59.38
CA TRP A 160 17.25 21.94 58.04
C TRP A 160 17.45 20.86 56.97
N LEU A 161 18.28 19.85 57.24
CA LEU A 161 18.50 18.72 56.33
C LEU A 161 17.20 17.94 56.07
N ASN A 162 16.39 17.69 57.10
CA ASN A 162 15.09 17.04 56.94
C ASN A 162 14.14 17.87 56.05
N VAL A 163 14.08 19.19 56.27
CA VAL A 163 13.24 20.07 55.43
C VAL A 163 13.67 20.02 53.97
N LYS A 164 14.98 20.06 53.69
CA LYS A 164 15.50 20.01 52.32
C LYS A 164 15.33 18.65 51.66
N ASP A 165 15.45 17.56 52.42
CA ASP A 165 15.15 16.21 51.94
C ASP A 165 13.66 16.06 51.56
N GLU A 166 12.75 16.58 52.39
CA GLU A 166 11.31 16.60 52.08
C GLU A 166 10.96 17.52 50.89
N GLU A 167 11.61 18.68 50.77
CA GLU A 167 11.47 19.55 49.59
C GLU A 167 11.93 18.85 48.31
N LEU A 168 13.02 18.08 48.35
CA LEU A 168 13.51 17.29 47.23
C LEU A 168 12.53 16.17 46.85
N LYS A 169 12.02 15.42 47.83
CA LYS A 169 11.01 14.37 47.60
C LYS A 169 9.73 14.91 46.97
N LYS A 170 9.29 16.10 47.38
CA LYS A 170 8.12 16.79 46.79
C LYS A 170 8.30 17.16 45.32
N GLN A 171 9.53 17.22 44.80
CA GLN A 171 9.77 17.46 43.36
C GLN A 171 9.51 16.21 42.51
N MET A 172 9.39 15.03 43.11
CA MET A 172 9.14 13.78 42.39
C MET A 172 7.63 13.59 42.18
N PRO A 173 7.17 13.12 41.00
CA PRO A 173 7.91 12.53 39.87
C PRO A 173 8.39 13.55 38.81
N ILE A 174 9.14 13.07 37.80
CA ILE A 174 9.63 13.89 36.69
C ILE A 174 8.46 14.47 35.89
N GLY A 175 8.54 15.75 35.54
CA GLY A 175 7.53 16.44 34.72
C GLY A 175 7.44 15.88 33.29
N GLY A 176 6.23 15.78 32.77
CA GLY A 176 5.95 15.21 31.44
C GLY A 176 5.99 16.22 30.28
N ASP A 177 6.32 17.49 30.54
CA ASP A 177 6.46 18.52 29.51
C ASP A 177 7.68 19.43 29.77
N VAL A 178 8.14 20.11 28.72
CA VAL A 178 9.33 20.98 28.80
C VAL A 178 9.18 22.08 29.85
N PRO A 179 8.04 22.81 29.97
CA PRO A 179 7.89 23.87 30.98
C PRO A 179 7.97 23.36 32.43
N SER A 180 7.27 22.27 32.77
CA SER A 180 7.30 21.68 34.11
C SER A 180 8.68 21.16 34.46
N LEU A 181 9.37 20.53 33.51
CA LEU A 181 10.70 19.99 33.72
C LEU A 181 11.77 21.07 33.79
N GLN A 182 11.62 22.16 33.03
CA GLN A 182 12.47 23.35 33.15
C GLN A 182 12.34 23.97 34.54
N GLN A 183 11.12 24.03 35.10
CA GLN A 183 10.92 24.48 36.48
C GLN A 183 11.59 23.55 37.50
N GLN A 184 11.51 22.22 37.32
CA GLN A 184 12.20 21.25 38.18
C GLN A 184 13.73 21.41 38.08
N TYR A 185 14.27 21.62 36.87
CA TYR A 185 15.68 21.89 36.64
C TYR A 185 16.16 23.14 37.39
N ASP A 186 15.41 24.24 37.30
CA ASP A 186 15.75 25.50 37.97
C ASP A 186 15.75 25.35 39.50
N ARG A 187 14.80 24.57 40.04
CA ARG A 187 14.73 24.22 41.47
C ARG A 187 15.91 23.35 41.91
N CYS A 188 16.33 22.36 41.11
CA CYS A 188 17.52 21.55 41.42
C CYS A 188 18.79 22.41 41.45
N LYS A 189 18.93 23.32 40.48
CA LYS A 189 20.03 24.29 40.43
C LYS A 189 20.02 25.25 41.62
N ALA A 190 18.85 25.63 42.12
CA ALA A 190 18.72 26.42 43.35
C ALA A 190 19.15 25.62 44.60
N LEU A 191 18.64 24.40 44.78
CA LEU A 191 19.01 23.51 45.89
C LEU A 191 20.53 23.27 45.94
N ARG A 192 21.17 23.07 44.79
CA ARG A 192 22.63 22.88 44.70
C ARG A 192 23.43 24.07 45.20
N ARG A 193 22.96 25.29 44.94
CA ARG A 193 23.58 26.51 45.47
C ARG A 193 23.43 26.58 46.98
N GLU A 194 22.22 26.32 47.49
CA GLU A 194 21.97 26.30 48.95
C GLU A 194 22.81 25.24 49.69
N LEU A 195 22.96 24.04 49.12
CA LEU A 195 23.83 23.01 49.68
C LEU A 195 25.28 23.52 49.72
N LYS A 196 25.79 24.05 48.60
CA LYS A 196 27.16 24.58 48.55
C LYS A 196 27.41 25.70 49.57
N ASP A 197 26.45 26.58 49.77
CA ASP A 197 26.55 27.66 50.76
C ASP A 197 26.55 27.13 52.21
N LYS A 198 25.86 26.01 52.48
CA LYS A 198 25.79 25.37 53.82
C LYS A 198 26.91 24.38 54.11
N GLU A 199 27.65 23.93 53.09
CA GLU A 199 28.71 22.92 53.18
C GLU A 199 29.73 23.22 54.29
N GLN A 200 30.30 24.42 54.29
CA GLN A 200 31.30 24.80 55.29
C GLN A 200 30.74 24.79 56.72
N THR A 201 29.46 25.15 56.89
CA THR A 201 28.80 25.18 58.21
C THR A 201 28.64 23.76 58.75
N ILE A 202 28.24 22.81 57.89
CA ILE A 202 28.07 21.41 58.24
C ILE A 202 29.43 20.77 58.58
N LEU A 203 30.44 20.96 57.73
CA LEU A 203 31.78 20.43 57.95
C LEU A 203 32.38 20.96 59.26
N ASN A 204 32.23 22.26 59.54
CA ASN A 204 32.70 22.86 60.78
C ASN A 204 31.97 22.30 62.01
N ALA A 205 30.64 22.12 61.95
CA ALA A 205 29.87 21.58 63.08
C ALA A 205 30.24 20.12 63.38
N VAL A 206 30.42 19.30 62.34
CA VAL A 206 30.85 17.90 62.47
C VAL A 206 32.30 17.82 62.98
N ASP A 207 33.21 18.66 62.50
CA ASP A 207 34.60 18.68 62.98
C ASP A 207 34.71 19.16 64.43
N GLN A 208 33.95 20.20 64.81
CA GLN A 208 33.86 20.65 66.21
C GLN A 208 33.33 19.54 67.14
N ALA A 209 32.35 18.76 66.68
CA ALA A 209 31.84 17.60 67.42
C ALA A 209 32.89 16.48 67.50
N ARG A 210 33.65 16.24 66.43
CA ARG A 210 34.75 15.26 66.41
C ARG A 210 35.86 15.64 67.39
N VAL A 211 36.30 16.90 67.39
CA VAL A 211 37.32 17.41 68.31
C VAL A 211 36.86 17.24 69.76
N PHE A 212 35.60 17.59 70.06
CA PHE A 212 35.01 17.34 71.38
C PHE A 212 35.03 15.87 71.80
N LEU A 213 34.66 14.96 70.89
CA LEU A 213 34.62 13.53 71.16
C LEU A 213 36.01 12.92 71.29
N ALA A 214 37.03 13.48 70.63
CA ALA A 214 38.42 13.04 70.75
C ALA A 214 39.04 13.37 72.12
N ASP A 215 38.52 14.39 72.80
CA ASP A 215 38.93 14.77 74.15
C ASP A 215 38.27 13.90 75.26
N GLN A 216 37.35 12.99 74.91
CA GLN A 216 36.71 12.04 75.84
C GLN A 216 37.56 10.75 76.04
N PRO A 217 37.51 10.07 77.21
CA PRO A 217 38.16 8.77 77.40
C PRO A 217 37.62 7.71 76.43
N ILE A 218 38.51 6.84 75.95
CA ILE A 218 38.20 5.67 75.10
C ILE A 218 37.41 4.65 75.94
N GLU A 219 36.23 4.24 75.46
CA GLU A 219 35.42 3.16 76.04
C GLU A 219 36.20 1.83 75.98
N GLY A 220 36.37 1.16 77.13
CA GLY A 220 36.69 -0.27 77.18
C GLY A 220 35.44 -1.13 76.89
N PRO A 221 35.58 -2.42 76.53
CA PRO A 221 34.46 -3.24 76.06
C PRO A 221 33.40 -3.43 77.15
N GLU A 222 32.12 -3.22 76.81
CA GLU A 222 30.97 -3.40 77.72
C GLU A 222 30.78 -4.88 78.11
N GLU A 223 30.67 -5.17 79.41
CA GLU A 223 30.04 -6.39 79.90
C GLU A 223 28.54 -6.16 80.16
N PRO A 224 27.66 -7.13 79.84
CA PRO A 224 26.22 -6.94 79.87
C PRO A 224 25.67 -7.12 81.29
N ARG A 225 25.28 -6.02 81.95
CA ARG A 225 24.50 -6.08 83.20
C ARG A 225 23.02 -5.82 82.94
N LYS A 226 22.25 -6.91 83.04
CA LYS A 226 20.80 -6.92 83.20
C LYS A 226 20.42 -6.41 84.60
N ASN A 227 19.24 -5.80 84.65
CA ASN A 227 18.36 -5.52 85.80
C ASN A 227 18.34 -4.08 86.31
N LEU A 228 17.24 -3.47 85.85
CA LEU A 228 16.56 -2.25 86.19
C LEU A 228 16.27 -2.13 87.71
N HIS A 229 16.83 -1.11 88.35
CA HIS A 229 16.12 -0.34 89.36
C HIS A 229 16.28 1.14 89.05
N SER A 230 15.14 1.79 88.86
CA SER A 230 14.95 3.22 88.67
C SER A 230 15.49 4.01 89.86
N LYS A 231 16.72 4.52 89.77
CA LYS A 231 17.14 5.71 90.52
C LYS A 231 16.76 6.94 89.69
N THR A 232 15.87 7.76 90.22
CA THR A 232 15.38 9.02 89.60
C THR A 232 16.47 10.10 89.53
N GLU A 233 17.61 9.90 90.19
CA GLU A 233 18.79 10.75 90.04
C GLU A 233 19.92 9.97 89.36
N LEU A 234 20.07 10.24 88.05
CA LEU A 234 21.19 9.73 87.26
C LEU A 234 22.51 10.24 87.85
N THR A 235 23.48 9.33 87.94
CA THR A 235 24.82 9.71 88.34
C THR A 235 25.43 10.69 87.32
N PRO A 236 26.30 11.61 87.76
CA PRO A 236 26.98 12.57 86.89
C PRO A 236 27.70 11.90 85.70
N GLU A 237 28.23 10.69 85.88
CA GLU A 237 28.85 9.85 84.84
C GLU A 237 27.85 9.34 83.78
N GLU A 238 26.63 8.96 84.19
CA GLU A 238 25.58 8.55 83.26
C GLU A 238 25.03 9.73 82.43
N LYS A 239 24.92 10.92 83.03
CA LYS A 239 24.47 12.13 82.33
C LYS A 239 25.54 12.68 81.38
N ALA A 240 26.80 12.57 81.79
CA ALA A 240 27.96 12.84 80.98
C ALA A 240 28.00 12.04 79.69
N GLN A 241 27.84 10.73 79.86
CA GLN A 241 27.84 9.78 78.78
C GLN A 241 26.61 9.94 77.90
N ARG A 242 25.46 10.41 78.43
CA ARG A 242 24.30 10.81 77.61
C ARG A 242 24.61 11.97 76.69
N ILE A 243 25.27 13.03 77.14
CA ILE A 243 25.62 14.19 76.29
C ILE A 243 26.65 13.79 75.23
N ALA A 244 27.67 13.01 75.58
CA ALA A 244 28.64 12.50 74.60
C ALA A 244 27.98 11.54 73.59
N LYS A 245 27.07 10.66 74.04
CA LYS A 245 26.24 9.81 73.18
C LYS A 245 25.32 10.65 72.28
N ALA A 246 24.71 11.72 72.81
CA ALA A 246 23.86 12.63 72.06
C ALA A 246 24.65 13.40 70.99
N MET A 247 25.80 13.96 71.35
CA MET A 247 26.71 14.64 70.42
C MET A 247 27.20 13.70 69.32
N ARG A 248 27.61 12.47 69.68
CA ARG A 248 28.03 11.45 68.72
C ARG A 248 26.89 11.08 67.77
N LYS A 249 25.69 10.84 68.31
CA LYS A 249 24.49 10.52 67.54
C LYS A 249 24.09 11.66 66.60
N GLN A 250 23.99 12.89 67.10
CA GLN A 250 23.59 14.04 66.29
C GLN A 250 24.63 14.38 65.24
N SER A 251 25.92 14.31 65.56
CA SER A 251 27.01 14.53 64.60
C SER A 251 27.03 13.46 63.50
N SER A 252 26.85 12.18 63.85
CA SER A 252 26.73 11.11 62.84
C SER A 252 25.47 11.29 61.99
N GLU A 253 24.34 11.66 62.60
CA GLU A 253 23.08 11.90 61.89
C GLU A 253 23.18 13.09 60.93
N VAL A 254 23.81 14.20 61.32
CA VAL A 254 24.09 15.33 60.41
C VAL A 254 24.96 14.86 59.24
N LYS A 255 26.02 14.11 59.51
CA LYS A 255 26.94 13.62 58.47
C LYS A 255 26.23 12.68 57.48
N GLU A 256 25.52 11.67 57.98
CA GLU A 256 24.79 10.70 57.16
C GLU A 256 23.69 11.39 56.33
N LYS A 257 22.89 12.27 56.95
CA LYS A 257 21.84 13.01 56.23
C LYS A 257 22.41 13.98 55.19
N TRP A 258 23.53 14.63 55.49
CA TRP A 258 24.22 15.49 54.53
C TRP A 258 24.73 14.71 53.31
N GLU A 259 25.43 13.60 53.54
CA GLU A 259 25.93 12.72 52.47
C GLU A 259 24.77 12.15 51.63
N SER A 260 23.72 11.67 52.30
CA SER A 260 22.50 11.16 51.65
C SER A 260 21.80 12.23 50.82
N LEU A 261 21.53 13.41 51.38
CA LEU A 261 20.86 14.50 50.66
C LEU A 261 21.67 14.95 49.44
N ASN A 262 23.00 15.06 49.58
CA ASN A 262 23.86 15.46 48.47
C ASN A 262 23.90 14.38 47.38
N ALA A 263 23.93 13.09 47.75
CA ALA A 263 23.84 11.99 46.80
C ALA A 263 22.49 11.97 46.06
N SER A 264 21.38 12.11 46.79
CA SER A 264 20.02 12.18 46.23
C SER A 264 19.85 13.39 45.30
N ALA A 265 20.32 14.58 45.70
CA ALA A 265 20.26 15.79 44.87
C ALA A 265 21.12 15.68 43.61
N ASN A 266 22.32 15.07 43.71
CA ASN A 266 23.17 14.77 42.55
C ASN A 266 22.47 13.83 41.56
N ASN A 267 21.88 12.75 42.06
CA ASN A 267 21.20 11.75 41.23
C ASN A 267 19.96 12.36 40.55
N TRP A 268 19.15 13.08 41.32
CA TRP A 268 17.96 13.76 40.81
C TRP A 268 18.29 14.80 39.73
N GLN A 269 19.34 15.62 39.93
CA GLN A 269 19.80 16.56 38.90
C GLN A 269 20.15 15.84 37.60
N LYS A 270 20.90 14.73 37.66
CA LYS A 270 21.26 13.95 36.45
C LYS A 270 20.03 13.40 35.72
N GLN A 271 19.02 12.95 36.47
CA GLN A 271 17.77 12.47 35.89
C GLN A 271 17.00 13.61 35.21
N VAL A 272 16.85 14.76 35.88
CA VAL A 272 16.17 15.94 35.33
C VAL A 272 16.90 16.49 34.11
N ASP A 273 18.23 16.58 34.12
CA ASP A 273 19.03 17.06 32.99
C ASP A 273 18.82 16.20 31.74
N LYS A 274 18.95 14.86 31.90
CA LYS A 274 18.78 13.89 30.82
C LYS A 274 17.34 13.90 30.28
N ALA A 275 16.35 13.98 31.17
CA ALA A 275 14.96 14.05 30.78
C ALA A 275 14.64 15.34 30.02
N LEU A 276 15.23 16.47 30.43
CA LEU A 276 15.01 17.77 29.81
C LEU A 276 15.61 17.85 28.42
N GLU A 277 16.81 17.29 28.23
CA GLU A 277 17.43 17.14 26.91
C GLU A 277 16.53 16.34 25.97
N LYS A 278 16.11 15.15 26.39
CA LYS A 278 15.27 14.26 25.57
C LYS A 278 13.89 14.83 25.24
N LEU A 279 13.23 15.50 26.19
CA LEU A 279 11.95 16.16 25.95
C LEU A 279 12.09 17.38 25.03
N LYS A 280 13.21 18.12 25.11
CA LYS A 280 13.49 19.23 24.18
C LYS A 280 13.73 18.71 22.77
N ASP A 281 14.53 17.66 22.62
CA ASP A 281 14.76 17.03 21.30
C ASP A 281 13.44 16.58 20.66
N LEU A 282 12.58 15.92 21.43
CA LEU A 282 11.25 15.52 20.96
C LEU A 282 10.38 16.73 20.59
N GLN A 283 10.31 17.75 21.44
CA GLN A 283 9.52 18.95 21.15
C GLN A 283 9.99 19.66 19.88
N CYS A 284 11.30 19.85 19.71
CA CYS A 284 11.87 20.45 18.50
C CYS A 284 11.53 19.62 17.25
N ALA A 285 11.70 18.29 17.31
CA ALA A 285 11.38 17.42 16.18
C ALA A 285 9.86 17.42 15.85
N MET A 286 9.00 17.54 16.86
CA MET A 286 7.55 17.68 16.67
C MET A 286 7.19 19.03 16.02
N ASP A 287 7.82 20.12 16.44
CA ASP A 287 7.59 21.45 15.88
C ASP A 287 8.05 21.53 14.41
N ASP A 288 9.21 20.94 14.09
CA ASP A 288 9.71 20.84 12.72
C ASP A 288 8.79 19.99 11.83
N LEU A 289 8.25 18.89 12.35
CA LEU A 289 7.30 18.05 11.62
C LEU A 289 5.96 18.77 11.41
N ASP A 290 5.47 19.51 12.40
CA ASP A 290 4.22 20.28 12.29
C ASP A 290 4.32 21.37 11.21
N ALA A 291 5.47 22.04 11.10
CA ALA A 291 5.73 23.05 10.09
C ALA A 291 5.68 22.46 8.66
N ASP A 292 6.41 21.38 8.42
CA ASP A 292 6.43 20.68 7.12
C ASP A 292 5.03 20.14 6.75
N LEU A 293 4.32 19.55 7.71
CA LEU A 293 2.97 19.03 7.48
C LEU A 293 2.00 20.15 7.11
N LYS A 294 2.07 21.31 7.76
CA LYS A 294 1.24 22.47 7.41
C LYS A 294 1.48 22.95 5.98
N GLU A 295 2.74 23.00 5.55
CA GLU A 295 3.09 23.39 4.18
C GLU A 295 2.50 22.41 3.15
N ALA A 296 2.70 21.11 3.37
CA ALA A 296 2.17 20.08 2.49
C ALA A 296 0.62 20.04 2.48
N GLU A 297 -0.01 20.22 3.64
CA GLU A 297 -1.47 20.31 3.75
C GLU A 297 -2.03 21.54 3.01
N ASN A 298 -1.31 22.67 2.99
CA ASN A 298 -1.73 23.84 2.23
C ASN A 298 -1.73 23.59 0.72
N VAL A 299 -0.73 22.88 0.19
CA VAL A 299 -0.70 22.46 -1.23
C VAL A 299 -1.90 21.55 -1.52
N ARG A 300 -2.14 20.55 -0.66
CA ARG A 300 -3.27 19.63 -0.78
C ARG A 300 -4.63 20.34 -0.73
N ASN A 301 -4.79 21.35 0.14
CA ASN A 301 -6.01 22.14 0.25
C ASN A 301 -6.25 23.05 -0.99
N GLY A 302 -5.20 23.35 -1.76
CA GLY A 302 -5.31 24.08 -3.02
C GLY A 302 -5.77 23.23 -4.21
N TRP A 303 -5.91 21.91 -4.04
CA TRP A 303 -6.31 21.02 -5.13
C TRP A 303 -7.78 21.19 -5.52
N LYS A 304 -8.00 21.39 -6.82
CA LYS A 304 -9.34 21.34 -7.40
C LYS A 304 -9.87 19.90 -7.46
N PRO A 305 -11.19 19.69 -7.31
CA PRO A 305 -11.82 18.39 -7.57
C PRO A 305 -11.48 17.88 -8.97
N VAL A 306 -11.28 16.56 -9.12
CA VAL A 306 -10.87 15.96 -10.40
C VAL A 306 -11.93 16.18 -11.50
N GLY A 307 -13.21 16.19 -11.14
CA GLY A 307 -14.31 16.44 -12.09
C GLY A 307 -14.35 17.84 -12.69
N ASP A 308 -13.66 18.82 -12.07
CA ASP A 308 -13.60 20.21 -12.56
C ASP A 308 -12.37 20.47 -13.45
N LEU A 309 -11.54 19.45 -13.67
CA LEU A 309 -10.33 19.56 -14.49
C LEU A 309 -10.66 19.41 -15.98
N LEU A 310 -9.90 20.11 -16.82
CA LEU A 310 -9.97 19.92 -18.26
C LEU A 310 -9.32 18.57 -18.61
N ILE A 311 -9.96 17.83 -19.51
CA ILE A 311 -9.49 16.50 -19.96
C ILE A 311 -8.04 16.57 -20.48
N ASP A 312 -7.74 17.61 -21.27
CA ASP A 312 -6.41 17.82 -21.85
C ASP A 312 -5.33 18.13 -20.81
N SER A 313 -5.70 18.59 -19.60
CA SER A 313 -4.76 18.90 -18.52
C SER A 313 -4.61 17.77 -17.50
N LEU A 314 -5.33 16.65 -17.64
CA LEU A 314 -5.27 15.54 -16.69
C LEU A 314 -3.85 14.96 -16.54
N GLN A 315 -3.10 14.84 -17.64
CA GLN A 315 -1.73 14.33 -17.64
C GLN A 315 -0.78 15.25 -16.85
N ASP A 316 -0.86 16.56 -17.05
CA ASP A 316 -0.09 17.56 -16.28
C ASP A 316 -0.42 17.49 -14.78
N HIS A 317 -1.69 17.27 -14.42
CA HIS A 317 -2.08 17.08 -13.02
C HIS A 317 -1.57 15.76 -12.42
N ILE A 318 -1.48 14.68 -13.19
CA ILE A 318 -0.87 13.42 -12.75
C ILE A 318 0.62 13.65 -12.46
N GLU A 319 1.33 14.31 -13.36
CA GLU A 319 2.76 14.62 -13.21
C GLU A 319 3.02 15.50 -11.98
N LYS A 320 2.26 16.59 -11.81
CA LYS A 320 2.35 17.48 -10.64
C LYS A 320 2.07 16.75 -9.33
N THR A 321 1.04 15.91 -9.28
CA THR A 321 0.68 15.17 -8.06
C THR A 321 1.73 14.09 -7.75
N THR A 322 2.33 13.48 -8.78
CA THR A 322 3.44 12.52 -8.63
C THR A 322 4.70 13.22 -8.12
N ALA A 323 5.04 14.39 -8.65
CA ALA A 323 6.16 15.20 -8.17
C ALA A 323 5.97 15.61 -6.70
N PHE A 324 4.76 16.03 -6.33
CA PHE A 324 4.43 16.36 -4.94
C PHE A 324 4.57 15.16 -4.00
N LYS A 325 4.22 13.94 -4.44
CA LYS A 325 4.43 12.71 -3.67
C LYS A 325 5.91 12.48 -3.35
N GLU A 326 6.80 12.72 -4.30
CA GLU A 326 8.24 12.63 -4.10
C GLU A 326 8.77 13.76 -3.20
N GLU A 327 8.23 14.96 -3.34
CA GLU A 327 8.58 16.13 -2.51
C GLU A 327 8.28 15.91 -1.02
N ILE A 328 7.14 15.30 -0.68
CA ILE A 328 6.77 15.02 0.71
C ILE A 328 7.41 13.74 1.28
N ALA A 329 8.11 12.94 0.47
CA ALA A 329 8.72 11.68 0.91
C ALA A 329 9.69 11.84 2.13
N PRO A 330 10.50 12.92 2.24
CA PRO A 330 11.37 13.14 3.40
C PRO A 330 10.61 13.33 4.73
N ILE A 331 9.35 13.76 4.71
CA ILE A 331 8.53 13.92 5.93
C ILE A 331 8.36 12.58 6.66
N ASN A 332 8.32 11.46 5.92
CA ASN A 332 8.28 10.11 6.51
C ASN A 332 9.48 9.84 7.44
N LEU A 333 10.66 10.37 7.10
CA LEU A 333 11.84 10.25 7.94
C LEU A 333 11.68 11.05 9.23
N LYS A 334 11.15 12.29 9.14
CA LYS A 334 10.86 13.12 10.32
C LYS A 334 9.84 12.46 11.26
N VAL A 335 8.78 11.87 10.71
CA VAL A 335 7.77 11.10 11.48
C VAL A 335 8.42 9.93 12.23
N LYS A 336 9.31 9.18 11.57
CA LYS A 336 10.08 8.10 12.22
C LYS A 336 10.96 8.65 13.35
N THR A 337 11.71 9.72 13.11
CA THR A 337 12.55 10.36 14.13
C THR A 337 11.75 10.77 15.36
N VAL A 338 10.59 11.40 15.17
CA VAL A 338 9.71 11.82 16.28
C VAL A 338 9.21 10.60 17.07
N ASN A 339 8.77 9.54 16.39
CA ASN A 339 8.31 8.31 17.04
C ASN A 339 9.45 7.57 17.76
N ASP A 340 10.65 7.55 17.18
CA ASP A 340 11.84 6.96 17.80
C ASP A 340 12.24 7.75 19.06
N LEU A 341 12.24 9.08 19.01
CA LEU A 341 12.48 9.94 20.17
C LEU A 341 11.43 9.73 21.27
N SER A 342 10.16 9.58 20.91
CA SER A 342 9.09 9.26 21.85
C SER A 342 9.30 7.87 22.50
N SER A 343 9.70 6.86 21.72
CA SER A 343 9.97 5.51 22.22
C SER A 343 11.14 5.47 23.22
N GLN A 344 12.13 6.35 23.06
CA GLN A 344 13.28 6.49 23.96
C GLN A 344 12.90 7.03 25.35
N LEU A 345 11.68 7.56 25.54
CA LEU A 345 11.21 8.05 26.83
C LEU A 345 10.80 6.92 27.80
N SER A 346 10.23 5.83 27.27
CA SER A 346 9.79 4.68 28.10
C SER A 346 10.90 4.05 28.94
N PRO A 347 12.11 3.77 28.41
CA PRO A 347 13.22 3.24 29.21
C PRO A 347 13.72 4.16 30.33
N LEU A 348 13.29 5.42 30.35
CA LEU A 348 13.64 6.42 31.37
C LEU A 348 12.51 6.60 32.39
N ASP A 349 11.45 5.80 32.34
CA ASP A 349 10.20 5.98 33.10
C ASP A 349 9.60 7.39 32.92
N LEU A 350 9.83 8.00 31.75
CA LEU A 350 9.31 9.31 31.40
C LEU A 350 7.98 9.13 30.66
N HIS A 351 6.92 9.64 31.27
CA HIS A 351 5.61 9.69 30.64
C HIS A 351 5.35 11.10 30.09
N PRO A 352 5.23 11.25 28.76
CA PRO A 352 4.72 12.46 28.14
C PRO A 352 3.46 12.97 28.81
N SER A 353 3.33 14.29 28.93
CA SER A 353 2.07 14.91 29.32
C SER A 353 0.97 14.52 28.34
N LEU A 354 -0.28 14.48 28.82
CA LEU A 354 -1.44 14.19 27.98
C LEU A 354 -1.53 15.12 26.76
N LYS A 355 -1.09 16.37 26.91
CA LYS A 355 -1.05 17.35 25.81
C LYS A 355 -0.04 16.95 24.75
N MET A 356 1.19 16.62 25.14
CA MET A 356 2.24 16.23 24.19
C MET A 356 1.92 14.91 23.49
N SER A 357 1.35 13.93 24.21
CA SER A 357 0.90 12.67 23.63
C SER A 357 -0.17 12.89 22.55
N ARG A 358 -1.17 13.75 22.83
CA ARG A 358 -2.20 14.09 21.84
C ARG A 358 -1.63 14.80 20.61
N GLN A 359 -0.64 15.67 20.79
CA GLN A 359 0.03 16.33 19.66
C GLN A 359 0.81 15.33 18.80
N LEU A 360 1.49 14.36 19.43
CA LEU A 360 2.19 13.29 18.73
C LEU A 360 1.23 12.42 17.91
N ASP A 361 0.08 12.05 18.49
CA ASP A 361 -0.96 11.27 17.80
C ASP A 361 -1.56 12.07 16.63
N ASP A 362 -1.83 13.37 16.83
CA ASP A 362 -2.33 14.27 15.79
C ASP A 362 -1.38 14.37 14.59
N LEU A 363 -0.09 14.60 14.83
CA LEU A 363 0.93 14.66 13.78
C LEU A 363 1.01 13.35 12.98
N ASN A 364 0.99 12.20 13.67
CA ASN A 364 0.98 10.89 13.03
C ASN A 364 -0.30 10.65 12.19
N MET A 365 -1.46 11.09 12.68
CA MET A 365 -2.72 10.98 11.95
C MET A 365 -2.76 11.89 10.72
N ARG A 366 -2.34 13.14 10.86
CA ARG A 366 -2.25 14.12 9.77
C ARG A 366 -1.34 13.64 8.64
N TRP A 367 -0.16 13.10 8.98
CA TRP A 367 0.73 12.47 7.99
C TRP A 367 0.03 11.33 7.23
N LYS A 368 -0.62 10.40 7.94
CA LYS A 368 -1.34 9.28 7.29
C LYS A 368 -2.48 9.78 6.38
N LEU A 369 -3.24 10.76 6.82
CA LEU A 369 -4.33 11.35 6.02
C LEU A 369 -3.80 12.07 4.77
N LEU A 370 -2.65 12.73 4.88
CA LEU A 370 -1.98 13.37 3.75
C LEU A 370 -1.54 12.33 2.71
N GLN A 371 -0.89 11.23 3.15
CA GLN A 371 -0.52 10.12 2.27
C GLN A 371 -1.75 9.59 1.52
N VAL A 372 -2.78 9.14 2.25
CA VAL A 372 -4.02 8.62 1.65
C VAL A 372 -4.65 9.62 0.67
N SER A 373 -4.67 10.91 1.00
CA SER A 373 -5.20 11.94 0.09
C SER A 373 -4.42 12.05 -1.22
N VAL A 374 -3.10 11.92 -1.19
CA VAL A 374 -2.23 11.94 -2.38
C VAL A 374 -2.47 10.70 -3.24
N GLU A 375 -2.50 9.52 -2.61
CA GLU A 375 -2.78 8.25 -3.29
C GLU A 375 -4.17 8.24 -3.95
N ASP A 376 -5.20 8.66 -3.23
CA ASP A 376 -6.58 8.72 -3.74
C ASP A 376 -6.70 9.70 -4.90
N ARG A 377 -6.05 10.87 -4.82
CA ARG A 377 -6.04 11.83 -5.92
C ARG A 377 -5.35 11.27 -7.16
N LEU A 378 -4.18 10.63 -7.01
CA LEU A 378 -3.47 10.02 -8.12
C LEU A 378 -4.33 8.95 -8.80
N LYS A 379 -5.00 8.10 -8.01
CA LYS A 379 -5.91 7.08 -8.52
C LYS A 379 -7.05 7.70 -9.33
N LEU A 380 -7.74 8.69 -8.77
CA LEU A 380 -8.86 9.37 -9.46
C LEU A 380 -8.41 10.07 -10.75
N LEU A 381 -7.24 10.72 -10.74
CA LEU A 381 -6.69 11.35 -11.94
C LEU A 381 -6.33 10.33 -13.01
N GLN A 382 -5.74 9.19 -12.63
CA GLN A 382 -5.41 8.09 -13.55
C GLN A 382 -6.65 7.43 -14.13
N GLU A 383 -7.68 7.20 -13.32
CA GLU A 383 -8.98 6.68 -13.76
C GLU A 383 -9.65 7.67 -14.74
N ALA A 384 -9.71 8.95 -14.38
CA ALA A 384 -10.26 9.98 -15.28
C ALA A 384 -9.47 10.11 -16.59
N HIS A 385 -8.13 10.01 -16.54
CA HIS A 385 -7.30 10.05 -17.73
C HIS A 385 -7.48 8.79 -18.60
N GLN A 386 -7.70 7.63 -18.00
CA GLN A 386 -8.01 6.40 -18.74
C GLN A 386 -9.39 6.46 -19.42
N ASP A 387 -10.39 6.97 -18.70
CA ASP A 387 -11.78 6.97 -19.14
C ASP A 387 -12.11 8.11 -20.11
N PHE A 388 -11.43 9.25 -20.00
CA PHE A 388 -11.73 10.45 -20.79
C PHE A 388 -10.55 10.98 -21.58
N GLY A 389 -9.35 10.48 -21.36
CA GLY A 389 -8.16 10.93 -22.09
C GLY A 389 -8.26 10.72 -23.60
N PRO A 390 -7.31 11.24 -24.37
CA PRO A 390 -7.31 11.20 -25.84
C PRO A 390 -7.31 9.77 -26.42
N GLU A 391 -6.91 8.76 -25.63
CA GLU A 391 -6.97 7.34 -25.98
C GLU A 391 -8.28 6.63 -25.59
N SER A 392 -9.21 7.35 -24.96
CA SER A 392 -10.44 6.79 -24.43
C SER A 392 -11.48 6.52 -25.52
N GLN A 393 -12.17 5.39 -25.41
CA GLN A 393 -13.27 5.03 -26.30
C GLN A 393 -14.63 5.51 -25.74
N HIS A 394 -14.64 6.36 -24.72
CA HIS A 394 -15.86 6.70 -23.97
C HIS A 394 -16.90 7.43 -24.81
N PHE A 395 -16.49 8.24 -25.80
CA PHE A 395 -17.45 8.89 -26.70
C PHE A 395 -18.32 7.88 -27.47
N LEU A 396 -17.80 6.66 -27.70
CA LEU A 396 -18.54 5.56 -28.32
C LEU A 396 -19.55 4.89 -27.38
N SER A 397 -19.58 5.20 -26.08
CA SER A 397 -20.62 4.68 -25.17
C SER A 397 -22.04 5.05 -25.61
N THR A 398 -22.17 6.17 -26.32
CA THR A 398 -23.42 6.67 -26.92
C THR A 398 -23.87 5.89 -28.16
N SER A 399 -23.07 4.95 -28.68
CA SER A 399 -23.45 4.11 -29.83
C SER A 399 -24.60 3.16 -29.50
N VAL A 400 -24.74 2.79 -28.22
CA VAL A 400 -25.78 1.91 -27.70
C VAL A 400 -26.75 2.65 -26.79
N GLN A 401 -27.94 2.09 -26.64
CA GLN A 401 -28.99 2.60 -25.75
C GLN A 401 -29.41 1.50 -24.79
N LEU A 402 -29.98 1.88 -23.64
CA LEU A 402 -30.55 0.93 -22.68
C LEU A 402 -31.52 -0.05 -23.39
N PRO A 403 -31.45 -1.36 -23.09
CA PRO A 403 -30.74 -2.01 -21.98
C PRO A 403 -29.26 -2.36 -22.27
N TRP A 404 -28.70 -1.92 -23.38
CA TRP A 404 -27.33 -2.24 -23.77
C TRP A 404 -26.30 -1.25 -23.22
N GLN A 405 -25.15 -1.77 -22.81
CA GLN A 405 -23.98 -1.00 -22.43
C GLN A 405 -22.75 -1.48 -23.20
N ARG A 406 -21.99 -0.52 -23.75
CA ARG A 406 -20.68 -0.78 -24.37
C ARG A 406 -19.62 -0.83 -23.28
N SER A 407 -18.72 -1.80 -23.35
CA SER A 407 -17.59 -1.95 -22.45
C SER A 407 -16.36 -2.41 -23.23
N VAL A 408 -15.19 -2.31 -22.62
CA VAL A 408 -13.90 -2.57 -23.28
C VAL A 408 -13.13 -3.62 -22.49
N SER A 409 -12.62 -4.64 -23.17
CA SER A 409 -11.82 -5.71 -22.58
C SER A 409 -10.38 -5.24 -22.26
N HIS A 410 -9.60 -6.10 -21.59
CA HIS A 410 -8.20 -5.82 -21.26
C HIS A 410 -7.33 -5.50 -22.50
N ASN A 411 -7.64 -6.11 -23.65
CA ASN A 411 -6.96 -5.89 -24.93
C ASN A 411 -7.64 -4.82 -25.79
N LYS A 412 -8.43 -3.94 -25.17
CA LYS A 412 -9.06 -2.77 -25.80
C LYS A 412 -10.12 -3.11 -26.85
N VAL A 413 -10.59 -4.36 -26.91
CA VAL A 413 -11.66 -4.82 -27.80
C VAL A 413 -13.02 -4.50 -27.18
N PRO A 414 -13.96 -3.89 -27.93
CA PRO A 414 -15.29 -3.64 -27.40
C PRO A 414 -16.10 -4.93 -27.24
N TYR A 415 -16.90 -4.98 -26.18
CA TYR A 415 -17.95 -5.96 -25.97
C TYR A 415 -19.20 -5.26 -25.42
N TYR A 416 -20.35 -5.92 -25.55
CA TYR A 416 -21.64 -5.34 -25.23
C TYR A 416 -22.34 -6.17 -24.17
N ILE A 417 -22.91 -5.48 -23.19
CA ILE A 417 -23.60 -6.06 -22.05
C ILE A 417 -25.09 -5.73 -22.20
N ASN A 418 -25.94 -6.74 -22.18
CA ASN A 418 -27.38 -6.56 -22.10
C ASN A 418 -27.82 -6.71 -20.64
N HIS A 419 -28.23 -5.61 -20.01
CA HIS A 419 -28.65 -5.61 -18.61
C HIS A 419 -29.99 -6.29 -18.37
N GLN A 420 -30.84 -6.41 -19.40
CA GLN A 420 -32.13 -7.07 -19.29
C GLN A 420 -32.00 -8.59 -19.30
N THR A 421 -31.11 -9.14 -20.14
CA THR A 421 -30.86 -10.59 -20.24
C THR A 421 -29.67 -11.06 -19.43
N GLN A 422 -28.89 -10.14 -18.84
CA GLN A 422 -27.64 -10.41 -18.12
C GLN A 422 -26.62 -11.20 -18.95
N THR A 423 -26.56 -10.92 -20.26
CA THR A 423 -25.64 -11.59 -21.19
C THR A 423 -24.63 -10.61 -21.77
N THR A 424 -23.43 -11.10 -22.08
CA THR A 424 -22.42 -10.34 -22.83
C THR A 424 -22.26 -10.92 -24.24
N CYS A 425 -21.98 -10.07 -25.22
CA CYS A 425 -21.69 -10.48 -26.60
C CYS A 425 -20.62 -9.59 -27.24
N TRP A 426 -19.96 -10.13 -28.25
CA TRP A 426 -18.95 -9.39 -29.01
C TRP A 426 -19.54 -8.54 -30.12
N ASP A 427 -20.74 -8.89 -30.60
CA ASP A 427 -21.40 -8.16 -31.67
C ASP A 427 -22.20 -6.99 -31.10
N HIS A 428 -22.12 -5.85 -31.77
CA HIS A 428 -22.95 -4.69 -31.46
C HIS A 428 -24.43 -5.04 -31.66
N PRO A 429 -25.39 -4.57 -30.84
CA PRO A 429 -26.80 -4.94 -30.96
C PRO A 429 -27.39 -4.69 -32.35
N LYS A 430 -27.14 -3.50 -32.93
CA LYS A 430 -27.54 -3.19 -34.32
C LYS A 430 -26.82 -4.05 -35.37
N MET A 431 -25.62 -4.55 -35.08
CA MET A 431 -24.92 -5.48 -35.97
C MET A 431 -25.58 -6.87 -35.93
N SER A 432 -25.99 -7.33 -34.75
CA SER A 432 -26.76 -8.57 -34.60
C SER A 432 -28.09 -8.48 -35.34
N GLU A 433 -28.83 -7.37 -35.19
CA GLU A 433 -30.07 -7.11 -35.96
C GLU A 433 -29.81 -7.09 -37.47
N LEU A 434 -28.71 -6.45 -37.90
CA LEU A 434 -28.32 -6.41 -39.30
C LEU A 434 -28.07 -7.83 -39.82
N PHE A 435 -27.24 -8.64 -39.17
CA PHE A 435 -26.94 -10.01 -39.60
C PHE A 435 -28.17 -10.92 -39.59
N GLN A 436 -29.07 -10.76 -38.62
CA GLN A 436 -30.36 -11.44 -38.64
C GLN A 436 -31.16 -11.07 -39.89
N SER A 437 -31.23 -9.78 -40.24
CA SER A 437 -31.91 -9.33 -41.46
C SER A 437 -31.22 -9.79 -42.76
N LEU A 438 -29.92 -10.10 -42.72
CA LEU A 438 -29.21 -10.69 -43.87
C LEU A 438 -29.63 -12.14 -44.11
N ALA A 439 -30.10 -12.86 -43.08
CA ALA A 439 -30.55 -14.24 -43.21
C ALA A 439 -31.80 -14.37 -44.11
N ASP A 440 -32.66 -13.35 -44.15
CA ASP A 440 -33.84 -13.30 -45.04
C ASP A 440 -33.45 -13.39 -46.53
N LEU A 441 -32.22 -12.98 -46.86
CA LEU A 441 -31.68 -13.02 -48.21
C LEU A 441 -31.18 -14.41 -48.63
N ASN A 442 -31.19 -15.40 -47.73
CA ASN A 442 -30.77 -16.77 -48.02
C ASN A 442 -31.59 -17.45 -49.12
N ASN A 443 -32.81 -16.96 -49.36
CA ASN A 443 -33.71 -17.43 -50.42
C ASN A 443 -33.28 -17.06 -51.84
N VAL A 444 -32.28 -16.18 -52.00
CA VAL A 444 -31.71 -15.86 -53.32
C VAL A 444 -30.90 -17.06 -53.80
N ARG A 445 -31.39 -17.73 -54.86
CA ARG A 445 -30.81 -18.98 -55.37
C ARG A 445 -29.36 -18.86 -55.82
N PHE A 446 -29.01 -17.74 -56.44
CA PHE A 446 -27.68 -17.52 -57.00
C PHE A 446 -26.73 -16.90 -55.97
N SER A 447 -25.69 -17.64 -55.58
CA SER A 447 -24.74 -17.26 -54.51
C SER A 447 -24.04 -15.91 -54.72
N ALA A 448 -23.64 -15.61 -55.96
CA ALA A 448 -22.97 -14.35 -56.28
C ALA A 448 -23.87 -13.13 -56.02
N TYR A 449 -25.14 -13.18 -56.47
CA TYR A 449 -26.11 -12.11 -56.17
C TYR A 449 -26.52 -12.09 -54.71
N ARG A 450 -26.73 -13.26 -54.09
CA ARG A 450 -27.07 -13.36 -52.67
C ARG A 450 -26.01 -12.65 -51.82
N THR A 451 -24.75 -13.01 -52.04
CA THR A 451 -23.60 -12.40 -51.35
C THR A 451 -23.51 -10.92 -51.63
N ALA A 452 -23.62 -10.51 -52.89
CA ALA A 452 -23.57 -9.10 -53.27
C ALA A 452 -24.68 -8.25 -52.63
N ILE A 453 -25.91 -8.75 -52.53
CA ILE A 453 -27.03 -8.04 -51.90
C ILE A 453 -26.84 -7.97 -50.39
N LYS A 454 -26.34 -9.06 -49.76
CA LYS A 454 -25.97 -9.04 -48.34
C LYS A 454 -24.89 -7.99 -48.07
N ILE A 455 -23.82 -7.97 -48.88
CA ILE A 455 -22.76 -6.96 -48.80
C ILE A 455 -23.32 -5.56 -49.06
N ARG A 456 -24.22 -5.38 -50.01
CA ARG A 456 -24.84 -4.07 -50.29
C ARG A 456 -25.64 -3.54 -49.11
N ARG A 457 -26.41 -4.40 -48.44
CA ARG A 457 -27.17 -4.04 -47.24
C ARG A 457 -26.25 -3.68 -46.07
N LEU A 458 -25.17 -4.44 -45.88
CA LEU A 458 -24.12 -4.12 -44.93
C LEU A 458 -23.42 -2.79 -45.24
N GLN A 459 -23.03 -2.57 -46.51
CA GLN A 459 -22.38 -1.36 -47.00
C GLN A 459 -23.20 -0.10 -46.66
N LYS A 460 -24.52 -0.14 -46.88
CA LYS A 460 -25.45 0.94 -46.53
C LYS A 460 -25.61 1.15 -45.03
N ALA A 461 -25.72 0.05 -44.27
CA ALA A 461 -25.86 0.13 -42.81
C ALA A 461 -24.62 0.73 -42.14
N LEU A 462 -23.44 0.55 -42.73
CA LEU A 462 -22.17 1.14 -42.30
C LEU A 462 -21.89 2.51 -42.95
N CYS A 463 -22.78 3.02 -43.80
CA CYS A 463 -22.59 4.25 -44.58
C CYS A 463 -21.31 4.27 -45.45
N LEU A 464 -20.73 3.11 -45.77
CA LEU A 464 -19.54 3.02 -46.61
C LEU A 464 -19.86 3.28 -48.08
N ASP A 465 -21.13 3.19 -48.49
CA ASP A 465 -21.58 3.58 -49.82
C ASP A 465 -21.55 5.11 -50.06
N LEU A 466 -21.38 5.91 -49.00
CA LEU A 466 -21.17 7.35 -49.07
C LEU A 466 -19.67 7.73 -49.08
N LEU A 467 -18.79 6.81 -48.69
CA LEU A 467 -17.36 7.05 -48.58
C LEU A 467 -16.67 6.97 -49.94
N ASP A 468 -16.15 8.07 -50.48
CA ASP A 468 -15.41 8.05 -51.75
C ASP A 468 -14.00 7.41 -51.61
N LEU A 469 -13.57 6.67 -52.63
CA LEU A 469 -12.24 6.04 -52.69
C LEU A 469 -11.09 7.03 -52.50
N THR A 470 -11.16 8.21 -53.12
CA THR A 470 -10.11 9.23 -53.01
C THR A 470 -9.96 9.72 -51.58
N ARG A 471 -11.08 10.01 -50.91
CA ARG A 471 -11.09 10.44 -49.50
C ARG A 471 -10.55 9.36 -48.58
N THR A 472 -10.88 8.09 -48.85
CA THR A 472 -10.36 6.95 -48.09
C THR A 472 -8.83 6.92 -48.11
N ASN A 473 -8.22 7.12 -49.29
CA ASN A 473 -6.76 7.17 -49.43
C ASN A 473 -6.11 8.39 -48.77
N GLU A 474 -6.76 9.55 -48.81
CA GLU A 474 -6.29 10.75 -48.10
C GLU A 474 -6.20 10.49 -46.60
N VAL A 475 -7.26 9.92 -46.00
CA VAL A 475 -7.28 9.60 -44.57
C VAL A 475 -6.22 8.57 -44.20
N PHE A 476 -5.99 7.55 -45.04
CA PHE A 476 -4.90 6.59 -44.81
C PHE A 476 -3.52 7.26 -44.80
N LYS A 477 -3.30 8.29 -45.63
CA LYS A 477 -2.04 9.07 -45.61
C LYS A 477 -1.94 9.97 -44.38
N GLU A 478 -3.03 10.63 -43.98
CA GLU A 478 -3.11 11.46 -42.76
C GLU A 478 -2.73 10.64 -41.51
N HIS A 479 -3.24 9.42 -41.40
CA HIS A 479 -2.95 8.47 -40.32
C HIS A 479 -1.64 7.68 -40.51
N LYS A 480 -0.82 8.03 -41.50
CA LYS A 480 0.49 7.41 -41.79
C LYS A 480 0.44 5.88 -41.98
N LEU A 481 -0.66 5.37 -42.54
CA LEU A 481 -0.88 3.95 -42.79
C LEU A 481 -0.14 3.47 -44.06
N SER A 482 1.17 3.69 -44.12
CA SER A 482 1.99 3.40 -45.30
C SER A 482 2.55 1.97 -45.30
N GLN A 483 2.73 1.35 -44.13
CA GLN A 483 3.30 0.01 -44.00
C GLN A 483 2.19 -1.04 -43.87
N ASN A 484 2.01 -1.87 -44.91
CA ASN A 484 0.87 -2.78 -45.00
C ASN A 484 0.93 -3.97 -44.02
N ASP A 485 2.12 -4.39 -43.61
CA ASP A 485 2.33 -5.46 -42.62
C ASP A 485 2.17 -4.99 -41.15
N GLN A 486 2.08 -3.68 -40.91
CA GLN A 486 1.92 -3.14 -39.56
C GLN A 486 0.59 -3.59 -38.94
N LEU A 487 0.61 -3.95 -37.66
CA LEU A 487 -0.59 -4.23 -36.87
C LEU A 487 -1.07 -2.94 -36.19
N LEU A 488 -2.31 -2.56 -36.45
CA LEU A 488 -3.02 -1.47 -35.80
C LEU A 488 -3.75 -1.99 -34.57
N CYS A 489 -3.66 -1.27 -33.46
CA CYS A 489 -4.50 -1.55 -32.31
C CYS A 489 -5.91 -1.00 -32.52
N VAL A 490 -6.87 -1.42 -31.69
CA VAL A 490 -8.27 -0.94 -31.78
C VAL A 490 -8.36 0.59 -31.73
N GLN A 491 -7.54 1.26 -30.91
CA GLN A 491 -7.56 2.72 -30.80
C GLN A 491 -7.13 3.40 -32.10
N ASP A 492 -6.11 2.89 -32.79
CA ASP A 492 -5.67 3.42 -34.09
C ASP A 492 -6.79 3.29 -35.14
N VAL A 493 -7.48 2.14 -35.14
CA VAL A 493 -8.62 1.89 -36.04
C VAL A 493 -9.77 2.85 -35.71
N ILE A 494 -10.09 3.06 -34.43
CA ILE A 494 -11.11 4.02 -34.01
C ILE A 494 -10.75 5.44 -34.46
N SER A 495 -9.50 5.86 -34.27
CA SER A 495 -9.01 7.17 -34.69
C SER A 495 -9.19 7.37 -36.20
N CYS A 496 -8.77 6.39 -37.00
CA CYS A 496 -8.92 6.40 -38.45
C CYS A 496 -10.41 6.48 -38.87
N LEU A 497 -11.27 5.62 -38.30
CA LEU A 497 -12.71 5.63 -38.58
C LEU A 497 -13.38 6.93 -38.13
N THR A 498 -12.95 7.52 -37.02
CA THR A 498 -13.49 8.79 -36.52
C THR A 498 -13.21 9.90 -37.53
N THR A 499 -11.98 10.01 -38.04
CA THR A 499 -11.66 10.98 -39.12
C THR A 499 -12.51 10.76 -40.37
N ILE A 500 -12.75 9.49 -40.76
CA ILE A 500 -13.62 9.15 -41.90
C ILE A 500 -15.04 9.65 -41.64
N TYR A 501 -15.65 9.28 -40.53
CA TYR A 501 -17.07 9.55 -40.26
C TYR A 501 -17.34 11.00 -39.90
N THR A 502 -16.43 11.71 -39.25
CA THR A 502 -16.55 13.17 -39.06
C THR A 502 -16.59 13.89 -40.42
N GLY A 503 -15.70 13.51 -41.35
CA GLY A 503 -15.71 14.07 -42.70
C GLY A 503 -16.97 13.71 -43.52
N LEU A 504 -17.60 12.56 -43.23
CA LEU A 504 -18.88 12.18 -43.85
C LEU A 504 -20.06 12.92 -43.23
N GLU A 505 -20.08 13.11 -41.91
CA GLU A 505 -21.11 13.86 -41.19
C GLU A 505 -21.20 15.31 -41.70
N GLU A 506 -20.06 15.97 -41.97
CA GLU A 506 -20.03 17.32 -42.56
C GLU A 506 -20.83 17.42 -43.87
N LYS A 507 -20.81 16.37 -44.70
CA LYS A 507 -21.50 16.31 -46.00
C LYS A 507 -22.90 15.70 -45.92
N HIS A 508 -23.16 14.84 -44.93
CA HIS A 508 -24.36 13.99 -44.83
C HIS A 508 -24.92 13.93 -43.41
N LYS A 509 -25.14 15.10 -42.78
CA LYS A 509 -25.55 15.26 -41.37
C LYS A 509 -26.73 14.38 -40.94
N ASP A 510 -27.75 14.25 -41.78
CA ASP A 510 -28.98 13.52 -41.42
C ASP A 510 -28.83 11.98 -41.51
N LEU A 511 -27.73 11.50 -42.09
CA LEU A 511 -27.51 10.06 -42.35
C LEU A 511 -26.41 9.46 -41.49
N VAL A 512 -25.47 10.27 -41.00
CA VAL A 512 -24.26 9.79 -40.31
C VAL A 512 -24.33 10.16 -38.83
N ASN A 513 -24.39 9.14 -37.98
CA ASN A 513 -24.16 9.30 -36.54
C ASN A 513 -22.74 8.81 -36.23
N VAL A 514 -21.81 9.73 -35.98
CA VAL A 514 -20.38 9.41 -35.87
C VAL A 514 -20.09 8.30 -34.85
N PRO A 515 -20.55 8.38 -33.58
CA PRO A 515 -20.29 7.31 -32.61
C PRO A 515 -20.81 5.95 -33.04
N LEU A 516 -22.04 5.88 -33.58
CA LEU A 516 -22.63 4.63 -34.02
C LEU A 516 -21.91 4.05 -35.25
N CYS A 517 -21.61 4.88 -36.24
CA CYS A 517 -20.95 4.44 -37.47
C CYS A 517 -19.52 3.94 -37.21
N VAL A 518 -18.76 4.63 -36.35
CA VAL A 518 -17.42 4.18 -35.92
C VAL A 518 -17.51 2.83 -35.23
N ASP A 519 -18.41 2.67 -34.26
CA ASP A 519 -18.49 1.44 -33.47
C ASP A 519 -19.02 0.26 -34.30
N MET A 520 -20.00 0.47 -35.18
CA MET A 520 -20.50 -0.54 -36.12
C MET A 520 -19.43 -0.98 -37.12
N SER A 521 -18.68 -0.03 -37.70
CA SER A 521 -17.63 -0.36 -38.67
C SER A 521 -16.43 -1.03 -38.01
N LEU A 522 -16.05 -0.62 -36.81
CA LEU A 522 -15.07 -1.33 -35.99
C LEU A 522 -15.52 -2.77 -35.70
N ASN A 523 -16.77 -2.95 -35.26
CA ASN A 523 -17.33 -4.26 -34.96
C ASN A 523 -17.29 -5.17 -36.20
N TRP A 524 -17.66 -4.65 -37.38
CA TRP A 524 -17.56 -5.38 -38.64
C TRP A 524 -16.11 -5.74 -39.00
N LEU A 525 -15.18 -4.79 -38.93
CA LEU A 525 -13.77 -5.03 -39.25
C LEU A 525 -13.16 -6.10 -38.33
N LEU A 526 -13.47 -6.08 -37.04
CA LEU A 526 -13.03 -7.11 -36.10
C LEU A 526 -13.66 -8.47 -36.44
N ASN A 527 -14.94 -8.51 -36.85
CA ASN A 527 -15.61 -9.74 -37.27
C ASN A 527 -14.99 -10.37 -38.53
N VAL A 528 -14.48 -9.53 -39.44
CA VAL A 528 -13.84 -9.99 -40.69
C VAL A 528 -12.37 -10.36 -40.47
N TYR A 529 -11.61 -9.52 -39.76
CA TYR A 529 -10.14 -9.58 -39.75
C TYR A 529 -9.50 -9.92 -38.40
N ASP A 530 -10.27 -9.90 -37.30
CA ASP A 530 -9.78 -10.24 -35.95
C ASP A 530 -10.78 -11.17 -35.22
N THR A 531 -11.10 -12.30 -35.85
CA THR A 531 -12.03 -13.30 -35.29
C THR A 531 -11.58 -13.87 -33.94
N GLY A 532 -10.27 -13.87 -33.68
CA GLY A 532 -9.68 -14.25 -32.39
C GLY A 532 -9.78 -13.18 -31.30
N ARG A 533 -10.34 -11.99 -31.62
CA ARG A 533 -10.46 -10.84 -30.72
C ARG A 533 -9.14 -10.48 -30.06
N THR A 534 -8.06 -10.47 -30.83
CA THR A 534 -6.71 -10.12 -30.36
C THR A 534 -6.57 -8.63 -30.07
N GLY A 535 -7.43 -7.79 -30.66
CA GLY A 535 -7.37 -6.33 -30.60
C GLY A 535 -6.42 -5.73 -31.62
N LYS A 536 -6.04 -6.49 -32.65
CA LYS A 536 -5.10 -6.05 -33.69
C LYS A 536 -5.62 -6.38 -35.09
N ILE A 537 -5.53 -5.42 -36.00
CA ILE A 537 -5.86 -5.58 -37.42
C ILE A 537 -4.67 -5.14 -38.27
N ARG A 538 -4.31 -5.89 -39.31
CA ARG A 538 -3.25 -5.46 -40.26
C ARG A 538 -3.71 -4.25 -41.07
N VAL A 539 -2.81 -3.30 -41.31
CA VAL A 539 -3.06 -2.14 -42.18
C VAL A 539 -3.60 -2.59 -43.54
N GLN A 540 -2.98 -3.59 -44.18
CA GLN A 540 -3.45 -4.13 -45.46
C GLN A 540 -4.92 -4.56 -45.41
N SER A 541 -5.30 -5.30 -44.38
CA SER A 541 -6.65 -5.86 -44.24
C SER A 541 -7.69 -4.76 -44.00
N LEU A 542 -7.36 -3.76 -43.17
CA LEU A 542 -8.20 -2.56 -42.99
C LEU A 542 -8.46 -1.84 -44.32
N LYS A 543 -7.39 -1.60 -45.10
CA LYS A 543 -7.49 -0.92 -46.41
C LYS A 543 -8.34 -1.73 -47.38
N ILE A 544 -8.06 -3.03 -47.55
CA ILE A 544 -8.82 -3.91 -48.44
C ILE A 544 -10.31 -3.90 -48.08
N GLY A 545 -10.64 -3.99 -46.79
CA GLY A 545 -12.02 -3.96 -46.31
C GLY A 545 -12.74 -2.67 -46.67
N LEU A 546 -12.18 -1.53 -46.27
CA LEU A 546 -12.80 -0.21 -46.49
C LEU A 546 -12.85 0.18 -47.96
N MET A 547 -11.80 -0.10 -48.74
CA MET A 547 -11.75 0.23 -50.17
C MET A 547 -12.66 -0.65 -51.03
N SER A 548 -12.87 -1.91 -50.62
CA SER A 548 -13.83 -2.78 -51.31
C SER A 548 -15.26 -2.24 -51.21
N LEU A 549 -15.61 -1.71 -50.04
CA LEU A 549 -16.96 -1.22 -49.72
C LEU A 549 -17.16 0.29 -49.92
N SER A 550 -16.12 1.05 -50.27
CA SER A 550 -16.25 2.47 -50.59
C SER A 550 -16.94 2.70 -51.95
N LYS A 551 -17.35 3.93 -52.21
CA LYS A 551 -17.90 4.40 -53.49
C LYS A 551 -16.77 4.74 -54.48
N GLY A 552 -16.91 4.27 -55.71
CA GLY A 552 -15.99 4.58 -56.81
C GLY A 552 -16.17 3.66 -58.02
N LEU A 553 -15.39 3.90 -59.08
CA LEU A 553 -15.45 3.06 -60.28
C LEU A 553 -14.81 1.69 -60.01
N LEU A 554 -15.35 0.64 -60.65
CA LEU A 554 -14.89 -0.73 -60.41
C LEU A 554 -13.41 -0.94 -60.81
N GLU A 555 -12.98 -0.37 -61.94
CA GLU A 555 -11.59 -0.48 -62.39
C GLU A 555 -10.61 0.28 -61.48
N GLU A 556 -11.04 1.40 -60.90
CA GLU A 556 -10.25 2.14 -59.90
C GLU A 556 -10.07 1.28 -58.66
N LYS A 557 -11.13 0.64 -58.16
CA LYS A 557 -11.03 -0.30 -57.02
C LYS A 557 -10.04 -1.41 -57.30
N TYR A 558 -10.07 -2.03 -58.48
CA TYR A 558 -9.11 -3.06 -58.85
C TYR A 558 -7.69 -2.54 -58.84
N SER A 559 -7.47 -1.34 -59.38
CA SER A 559 -6.16 -0.70 -59.39
C SER A 559 -5.64 -0.42 -57.98
N TYR A 560 -6.49 0.08 -57.08
CA TYR A 560 -6.13 0.34 -55.70
C TYR A 560 -5.84 -0.95 -54.91
N LEU A 561 -6.72 -1.95 -55.00
CA LEU A 561 -6.52 -3.24 -54.35
C LEU A 561 -5.22 -3.91 -54.78
N PHE A 562 -4.87 -3.80 -56.07
CA PHE A 562 -3.60 -4.29 -56.60
C PHE A 562 -2.40 -3.53 -56.00
N LYS A 563 -2.48 -2.20 -55.94
CA LYS A 563 -1.41 -1.36 -55.37
C LYS A 563 -1.11 -1.67 -53.90
N GLU A 564 -2.10 -2.12 -53.14
CA GLU A 564 -1.88 -2.49 -51.72
C GLU A 564 -1.03 -3.76 -51.54
N VAL A 565 -0.89 -4.61 -52.55
CA VAL A 565 -0.05 -5.81 -52.47
C VAL A 565 1.14 -5.79 -53.42
N ALA A 566 1.17 -4.85 -54.37
CA ALA A 566 2.26 -4.71 -55.31
C ALA A 566 3.59 -4.38 -54.58
N GLY A 567 4.68 -4.94 -55.09
CA GLY A 567 6.02 -4.64 -54.59
C GLY A 567 6.52 -3.25 -55.00
N PRO A 568 7.77 -2.90 -54.62
CA PRO A 568 8.39 -1.61 -54.96
C PRO A 568 8.46 -1.30 -56.47
N THR A 569 8.39 -2.34 -57.31
CA THR A 569 8.41 -2.26 -58.77
C THR A 569 7.03 -2.01 -59.39
N GLU A 570 5.98 -1.80 -58.59
CA GLU A 570 4.57 -1.75 -59.01
C GLU A 570 4.07 -3.03 -59.71
N MET A 571 4.78 -4.14 -59.49
CA MET A 571 4.43 -5.47 -59.99
C MET A 571 4.06 -6.39 -58.81
N CYS A 572 3.29 -7.43 -59.09
CA CYS A 572 2.76 -8.34 -58.07
C CYS A 572 3.13 -9.79 -58.40
N ASP A 573 3.70 -10.51 -57.43
CA ASP A 573 4.00 -11.94 -57.51
C ASP A 573 2.82 -12.82 -57.05
N GLN A 574 2.99 -14.14 -57.12
CA GLN A 574 1.93 -15.10 -56.72
C GLN A 574 1.56 -14.98 -55.24
N ARG A 575 2.55 -14.74 -54.36
CA ARG A 575 2.35 -14.65 -52.92
C ARG A 575 1.57 -13.39 -52.57
N GLN A 576 1.96 -12.25 -53.13
CA GLN A 576 1.31 -10.96 -52.96
C GLN A 576 -0.14 -10.99 -53.44
N LEU A 577 -0.39 -11.55 -54.63
CA LEU A 577 -1.75 -11.76 -55.12
C LEU A 577 -2.54 -12.68 -54.18
N GLY A 578 -1.90 -13.74 -53.67
CA GLY A 578 -2.50 -14.64 -52.69
C GLY A 578 -2.91 -13.94 -51.40
N LEU A 579 -2.11 -13.00 -50.90
CA LEU A 579 -2.44 -12.18 -49.72
C LEU A 579 -3.67 -11.29 -49.96
N LEU A 580 -3.76 -10.64 -51.13
CA LEU A 580 -4.93 -9.85 -51.51
C LEU A 580 -6.20 -10.69 -51.53
N LEU A 581 -6.15 -11.84 -52.24
CA LEU A 581 -7.30 -12.72 -52.36
C LEU A 581 -7.69 -13.33 -51.01
N HIS A 582 -6.72 -13.66 -50.17
CA HIS A 582 -6.96 -14.15 -48.82
C HIS A 582 -7.67 -13.11 -47.95
N ASP A 583 -7.32 -11.83 -48.03
CA ASP A 583 -7.99 -10.78 -47.25
C ASP A 583 -9.37 -10.43 -47.83
N ALA A 584 -9.51 -10.40 -49.16
CA ALA A 584 -10.77 -10.11 -49.82
C ALA A 584 -11.83 -11.21 -49.56
N ILE A 585 -11.44 -12.49 -49.52
CA ILE A 585 -12.36 -13.60 -49.31
C ILE A 585 -12.91 -13.67 -47.88
N GLN A 586 -12.27 -12.99 -46.91
CA GLN A 586 -12.79 -12.93 -45.54
C GLN A 586 -14.15 -12.19 -45.47
N ILE A 587 -14.43 -11.25 -46.39
CA ILE A 587 -15.69 -10.51 -46.41
C ILE A 587 -16.88 -11.47 -46.71
N PRO A 588 -16.91 -12.24 -47.82
CA PRO A 588 -17.91 -13.29 -47.99
C PRO A 588 -17.91 -14.36 -46.90
N ARG A 589 -16.75 -14.67 -46.31
CA ARG A 589 -16.64 -15.66 -45.23
C ARG A 589 -17.41 -15.24 -43.98
N GLN A 590 -17.29 -13.99 -43.59
CA GLN A 590 -18.01 -13.42 -42.44
C GLN A 590 -19.54 -13.53 -42.62
N LEU A 591 -20.02 -13.50 -43.87
CA LEU A 591 -21.44 -13.67 -44.23
C LEU A 591 -21.88 -15.13 -44.41
N GLY A 592 -20.98 -16.10 -44.19
CA GLY A 592 -21.24 -17.53 -44.36
C GLY A 592 -21.27 -18.02 -45.81
N GLU A 593 -20.75 -17.24 -46.77
CA GLU A 593 -20.87 -17.53 -48.22
C GLU A 593 -19.57 -18.04 -48.86
N VAL A 594 -18.48 -18.21 -48.09
CA VAL A 594 -17.13 -18.57 -48.59
C VAL A 594 -17.09 -19.82 -49.47
N ALA A 595 -17.93 -20.82 -49.17
CA ALA A 595 -17.97 -22.08 -49.91
C ALA A 595 -18.32 -21.87 -51.40
N ALA A 596 -19.11 -20.84 -51.71
CA ALA A 596 -19.48 -20.49 -53.07
C ALA A 596 -18.36 -19.76 -53.84
N PHE A 597 -17.22 -19.46 -53.22
CA PHE A 597 -16.15 -18.68 -53.84
C PHE A 597 -14.79 -19.40 -53.81
N GLY A 598 -14.80 -20.74 -53.71
CA GLY A 598 -13.58 -21.56 -53.65
C GLY A 598 -13.10 -21.90 -52.23
N GLY A 599 -13.88 -21.54 -51.20
CA GLY A 599 -13.51 -21.76 -49.82
C GLY A 599 -12.33 -20.90 -49.38
N SER A 600 -11.59 -21.36 -48.37
CA SER A 600 -10.37 -20.67 -47.91
C SER A 600 -9.15 -20.91 -48.81
N ASN A 601 -9.28 -21.77 -49.84
CA ASN A 601 -8.18 -22.10 -50.73
C ASN A 601 -8.14 -21.16 -51.94
N ILE A 602 -7.32 -20.11 -51.85
CA ILE A 602 -7.15 -19.09 -52.90
C ILE A 602 -6.22 -19.52 -54.04
N GLU A 603 -5.47 -20.62 -53.86
CA GLU A 603 -4.40 -21.03 -54.77
C GLU A 603 -4.86 -21.30 -56.21
N PRO A 604 -6.04 -21.92 -56.48
CA PRO A 604 -6.53 -22.09 -57.84
C PRO A 604 -6.77 -20.75 -58.56
N SER A 605 -7.22 -19.72 -57.84
CA SER A 605 -7.46 -18.39 -58.39
C SER A 605 -6.15 -17.65 -58.69
N VAL A 606 -5.15 -17.77 -57.81
CA VAL A 606 -3.81 -17.24 -58.05
C VAL A 606 -3.22 -17.89 -59.31
N ARG A 607 -3.19 -19.23 -59.38
CA ARG A 607 -2.67 -19.95 -60.55
C ARG A 607 -3.40 -19.57 -61.85
N SER A 608 -4.73 -19.40 -61.80
CA SER A 608 -5.50 -18.95 -62.96
C SER A 608 -5.06 -17.58 -63.49
N CYS A 609 -4.78 -16.62 -62.61
CA CYS A 609 -4.30 -15.30 -62.99
C CYS A 609 -2.94 -15.35 -63.71
N PHE A 610 -2.01 -16.14 -63.15
CA PHE A 610 -0.66 -16.28 -63.69
C PHE A 610 -0.63 -17.10 -65.00
N GLN A 611 -1.47 -18.13 -65.13
CA GLN A 611 -1.60 -18.92 -66.35
C GLN A 611 -2.10 -18.09 -67.54
N GLN A 612 -3.05 -17.19 -67.32
CA GLN A 612 -3.53 -16.28 -68.37
C GLN A 612 -2.47 -15.28 -68.82
N ASN A 613 -1.50 -14.99 -67.95
CA ASN A 613 -0.39 -14.08 -68.21
C ASN A 613 0.90 -14.82 -68.62
N HIS A 614 0.76 -16.01 -69.23
CA HIS A 614 1.87 -16.85 -69.71
C HIS A 614 2.87 -17.28 -68.61
N ASN A 615 2.40 -17.45 -67.37
CA ASN A 615 3.21 -17.88 -66.22
C ASN A 615 4.44 -16.99 -65.94
N LYS A 616 4.34 -15.69 -66.23
CA LYS A 616 5.37 -14.72 -65.80
C LYS A 616 5.51 -14.73 -64.27
N PRO A 617 6.72 -14.50 -63.71
CA PRO A 617 6.90 -14.49 -62.25
C PRO A 617 6.15 -13.36 -61.56
N GLU A 618 5.91 -12.25 -62.28
CA GLU A 618 5.18 -11.08 -61.79
C GLU A 618 4.17 -10.60 -62.84
N ILE A 619 3.09 -9.97 -62.38
CA ILE A 619 2.05 -9.36 -63.21
C ILE A 619 1.96 -7.85 -62.96
N SER A 620 1.55 -7.09 -63.97
CA SER A 620 1.25 -5.66 -63.84
C SER A 620 -0.21 -5.39 -63.50
N VAL A 621 -0.52 -4.16 -63.06
CA VAL A 621 -1.90 -3.75 -62.74
C VAL A 621 -2.87 -3.96 -63.91
N LYS A 622 -2.42 -3.73 -65.15
CA LYS A 622 -3.26 -3.92 -66.35
C LYS A 622 -3.62 -5.40 -66.54
N GLN A 623 -2.64 -6.28 -66.38
CA GLN A 623 -2.83 -7.73 -66.50
C GLN A 623 -3.76 -8.27 -65.40
N PHE A 624 -3.66 -7.72 -64.19
CA PHE A 624 -4.57 -8.03 -63.11
C PHE A 624 -6.01 -7.57 -63.40
N ILE A 625 -6.20 -6.35 -63.92
CA ILE A 625 -7.53 -5.83 -64.29
C ILE A 625 -8.15 -6.68 -65.41
N ASP A 626 -7.36 -7.07 -66.42
CA ASP A 626 -7.84 -7.91 -67.51
C ASP A 626 -8.29 -9.30 -66.99
N TRP A 627 -7.60 -9.86 -65.99
CA TRP A 627 -8.05 -11.08 -65.30
C TRP A 627 -9.32 -10.84 -64.46
N MET A 628 -9.41 -9.74 -63.72
CA MET A 628 -10.59 -9.40 -62.91
C MET A 628 -11.85 -9.17 -63.77
N ARG A 629 -11.70 -8.69 -65.01
CA ARG A 629 -12.80 -8.55 -65.99
C ARG A 629 -13.39 -9.90 -66.42
N LEU A 630 -12.68 -11.00 -66.21
CA LEU A 630 -13.20 -12.35 -66.42
C LEU A 630 -14.00 -12.87 -65.22
N GLU A 631 -14.16 -12.05 -64.18
CA GLU A 631 -14.93 -12.33 -62.96
C GLU A 631 -14.51 -13.65 -62.29
N PRO A 632 -13.25 -13.75 -61.81
CA PRO A 632 -12.75 -14.97 -61.20
C PRO A 632 -13.57 -15.34 -59.97
N GLN A 633 -13.72 -16.64 -59.74
CA GLN A 633 -14.62 -17.18 -58.72
C GLN A 633 -14.35 -16.63 -57.31
N SER A 634 -13.10 -16.33 -56.94
CA SER A 634 -12.76 -15.77 -55.63
C SER A 634 -13.20 -14.31 -55.45
N MET A 635 -13.42 -13.56 -56.54
CA MET A 635 -13.69 -12.12 -56.51
C MET A 635 -15.01 -11.71 -57.16
N VAL A 636 -15.75 -12.61 -57.81
CA VAL A 636 -16.98 -12.30 -58.55
C VAL A 636 -18.05 -11.56 -57.72
N TRP A 637 -18.04 -11.68 -56.40
CA TRP A 637 -18.94 -10.93 -55.52
C TRP A 637 -18.76 -9.40 -55.63
N LEU A 638 -17.55 -8.91 -55.91
CA LEU A 638 -17.24 -7.48 -56.00
C LEU A 638 -17.81 -6.80 -57.27
N PRO A 639 -17.59 -7.30 -58.49
CA PRO A 639 -18.27 -6.76 -59.67
C PRO A 639 -19.79 -6.90 -59.59
N VAL A 640 -20.31 -8.00 -59.01
CA VAL A 640 -21.76 -8.18 -58.83
C VAL A 640 -22.32 -7.17 -57.84
N LEU A 641 -21.62 -6.83 -56.75
CA LEU A 641 -21.99 -5.75 -55.82
C LEU A 641 -22.19 -4.42 -56.56
N HIS A 642 -21.29 -4.08 -57.49
CA HIS A 642 -21.43 -2.86 -58.29
C HIS A 642 -22.65 -2.90 -59.20
N ARG A 643 -22.94 -4.06 -59.81
CA ARG A 643 -24.15 -4.21 -60.62
C ARG A 643 -25.43 -4.12 -59.79
N VAL A 644 -25.43 -4.69 -58.58
CA VAL A 644 -26.54 -4.56 -57.62
C VAL A 644 -26.76 -3.09 -57.28
N ALA A 645 -25.70 -2.35 -56.94
CA ALA A 645 -25.77 -0.94 -56.62
C ALA A 645 -26.31 -0.09 -57.78
N ALA A 646 -25.89 -0.38 -59.02
CA ALA A 646 -26.41 0.30 -60.22
C ALA A 646 -27.89 -0.03 -60.49
N ALA A 647 -28.29 -1.29 -60.27
CA ALA A 647 -29.64 -1.76 -60.53
C ALA A 647 -30.68 -1.14 -59.58
N GLU A 648 -30.32 -0.80 -58.34
CA GLU A 648 -31.25 -0.25 -57.33
C GLU A 648 -32.09 0.93 -57.81
N THR A 649 -31.53 1.78 -58.67
CA THR A 649 -32.21 2.96 -59.23
C THR A 649 -32.63 2.79 -60.69
N ALA A 650 -32.30 1.66 -61.32
CA ALA A 650 -32.64 1.40 -62.70
C ALA A 650 -34.13 1.08 -62.86
N LYS A 651 -34.75 1.74 -63.85
CA LYS A 651 -36.13 1.50 -64.26
C LYS A 651 -36.16 1.13 -65.74
N HIS A 652 -36.78 0.00 -66.04
CA HIS A 652 -36.92 -0.50 -67.40
C HIS A 652 -38.40 -0.47 -67.80
N GLN A 653 -38.70 0.13 -68.95
CA GLN A 653 -40.03 0.12 -69.57
C GLN A 653 -40.36 -1.24 -70.21
N ALA A 654 -40.18 -2.31 -69.45
CA ALA A 654 -40.42 -3.68 -69.83
C ALA A 654 -41.34 -4.35 -68.81
N LYS A 655 -42.16 -5.30 -69.26
CA LYS A 655 -43.09 -6.05 -68.42
C LYS A 655 -42.52 -7.43 -68.11
N CYS A 656 -42.49 -7.82 -66.84
CA CYS A 656 -42.03 -9.16 -66.46
C CYS A 656 -42.98 -10.23 -67.01
N ASN A 657 -42.45 -11.23 -67.72
CA ASN A 657 -43.23 -12.31 -68.31
C ASN A 657 -43.79 -13.28 -67.26
N ILE A 658 -43.27 -13.28 -66.03
CA ILE A 658 -43.69 -14.15 -64.91
C ILE A 658 -44.70 -13.41 -64.02
N CYS A 659 -44.28 -12.43 -63.22
CA CYS A 659 -45.16 -11.72 -62.27
C CYS A 659 -45.99 -10.59 -62.90
N LYS A 660 -45.76 -10.24 -64.17
CA LYS A 660 -46.47 -9.17 -64.90
C LYS A 660 -46.23 -7.74 -64.42
N GLU A 661 -45.32 -7.55 -63.47
CA GLU A 661 -44.89 -6.24 -62.98
C GLU A 661 -44.29 -5.38 -64.11
N CYS A 662 -44.66 -4.09 -64.13
CA CYS A 662 -44.26 -3.11 -65.12
C CYS A 662 -44.40 -1.69 -64.52
N PRO A 663 -43.38 -0.83 -64.60
CA PRO A 663 -42.04 -1.09 -65.14
C PRO A 663 -41.24 -2.04 -64.25
N ILE A 664 -40.27 -2.76 -64.82
CA ILE A 664 -39.30 -3.53 -64.03
C ILE A 664 -38.35 -2.53 -63.36
N VAL A 665 -38.30 -2.57 -62.02
CA VAL A 665 -37.34 -1.81 -61.20
C VAL A 665 -36.28 -2.79 -60.68
N GLY A 666 -35.01 -2.40 -60.68
CA GLY A 666 -33.92 -3.33 -60.41
C GLY A 666 -33.41 -4.01 -61.67
N PHE A 667 -32.83 -5.20 -61.51
CA PHE A 667 -32.35 -5.97 -62.65
C PHE A 667 -33.47 -6.38 -63.62
N ARG A 668 -33.18 -6.23 -64.92
CA ARG A 668 -33.95 -6.82 -66.03
C ARG A 668 -33.15 -7.95 -66.65
N TYR A 669 -33.73 -9.14 -66.71
CA TYR A 669 -33.14 -10.30 -67.38
C TYR A 669 -33.90 -10.61 -68.66
N ARG A 670 -33.25 -10.54 -69.82
CA ARG A 670 -33.87 -10.83 -71.11
C ARG A 670 -33.37 -12.14 -71.69
N SER A 671 -34.29 -12.99 -72.13
CA SER A 671 -33.92 -14.25 -72.79
C SER A 671 -33.33 -14.02 -74.17
N LEU A 672 -32.19 -14.66 -74.44
CA LEU A 672 -31.59 -14.74 -75.77
C LEU A 672 -32.16 -15.88 -76.62
N LYS A 673 -33.11 -16.65 -76.09
CA LYS A 673 -33.79 -17.75 -76.78
C LYS A 673 -35.24 -17.43 -77.10
N HIS A 674 -35.96 -16.83 -76.15
CA HIS A 674 -37.37 -16.48 -76.33
C HIS A 674 -37.51 -15.00 -76.69
N PHE A 675 -38.29 -14.71 -77.73
CA PHE A 675 -38.55 -13.35 -78.18
C PHE A 675 -39.35 -12.58 -77.12
N ASN A 676 -38.91 -11.37 -76.78
CA ASN A 676 -39.54 -10.48 -75.78
C ASN A 676 -39.93 -11.20 -74.49
N TYR A 677 -38.99 -12.00 -73.97
CA TYR A 677 -39.13 -12.66 -72.69
C TYR A 677 -38.23 -11.98 -71.68
N ASP A 678 -38.82 -11.13 -70.85
CA ASP A 678 -38.18 -10.35 -69.80
C ASP A 678 -38.57 -10.89 -68.42
N VAL A 679 -37.63 -10.89 -67.49
CA VAL A 679 -37.81 -11.38 -66.13
C VAL A 679 -37.27 -10.33 -65.17
N CYS A 680 -38.06 -9.95 -64.17
CA CYS A 680 -37.62 -9.04 -63.12
C CYS A 680 -36.68 -9.71 -62.12
N GLN A 681 -35.92 -8.90 -61.38
CA GLN A 681 -35.04 -9.31 -60.30
C GLN A 681 -35.64 -10.37 -59.36
N SER A 682 -36.83 -10.10 -58.81
CA SER A 682 -37.49 -11.00 -57.85
C SER A 682 -37.77 -12.38 -58.46
N CYS A 683 -38.34 -12.42 -59.67
CA CYS A 683 -38.65 -13.68 -60.33
C CYS A 683 -37.39 -14.47 -60.71
N PHE A 684 -36.33 -13.78 -61.13
CA PHE A 684 -35.06 -14.41 -61.46
C PHE A 684 -34.38 -15.00 -60.23
N PHE A 685 -34.23 -14.21 -59.15
CA PHE A 685 -33.56 -14.65 -57.91
C PHE A 685 -34.27 -15.80 -57.20
N SER A 686 -35.61 -15.84 -57.25
CA SER A 686 -36.38 -16.97 -56.73
C SER A 686 -36.42 -18.18 -57.68
N GLY A 687 -35.81 -18.09 -58.87
CA GLY A 687 -35.81 -19.18 -59.85
C GLY A 687 -37.19 -19.49 -60.44
N ARG A 688 -38.12 -18.53 -60.45
CA ARG A 688 -39.47 -18.74 -61.03
C ARG A 688 -39.34 -18.87 -62.55
N THR A 689 -40.17 -19.71 -63.15
CA THR A 689 -40.21 -19.90 -64.61
C THR A 689 -41.65 -19.86 -65.13
N ALA A 690 -41.84 -19.46 -66.39
CA ALA A 690 -43.15 -19.45 -67.04
C ALA A 690 -43.01 -19.75 -68.55
N LYS A 691 -44.11 -20.16 -69.19
CA LYS A 691 -44.20 -20.36 -70.65
C LYS A 691 -43.09 -21.24 -71.24
N GLY A 692 -42.71 -22.33 -70.56
CA GLY A 692 -41.70 -23.28 -71.03
C GLY A 692 -40.25 -22.75 -71.04
N HIS A 693 -39.99 -21.59 -70.45
CA HIS A 693 -38.63 -21.08 -70.26
C HIS A 693 -37.89 -21.87 -69.17
N LYS A 694 -36.68 -22.32 -69.47
CA LYS A 694 -35.79 -22.98 -68.50
C LYS A 694 -34.71 -22.01 -68.03
N LEU A 695 -34.37 -22.06 -66.74
CA LEU A 695 -33.34 -21.20 -66.13
C LEU A 695 -31.94 -21.32 -66.77
N ASN A 696 -31.65 -22.46 -67.41
CA ASN A 696 -30.40 -22.70 -68.12
C ASN A 696 -30.33 -22.06 -69.51
N TYR A 697 -31.40 -21.41 -69.97
CA TYR A 697 -31.39 -20.70 -71.25
C TYR A 697 -30.63 -19.39 -71.12
N PRO A 698 -29.79 -19.04 -72.11
CA PRO A 698 -28.95 -17.86 -72.03
C PRO A 698 -29.81 -16.59 -71.85
N MET A 699 -29.48 -15.82 -70.83
CA MET A 699 -30.09 -14.53 -70.49
C MET A 699 -29.05 -13.41 -70.60
N VAL A 700 -29.48 -12.21 -70.95
CA VAL A 700 -28.72 -10.95 -70.79
C VAL A 700 -29.24 -10.25 -69.56
N GLU A 701 -28.31 -9.80 -68.72
CA GLU A 701 -28.58 -8.94 -67.56
C GLU A 701 -28.47 -7.48 -67.98
N TYR A 702 -29.44 -6.65 -67.57
CA TYR A 702 -29.35 -5.20 -67.58
C TYR A 702 -29.52 -4.68 -66.15
N CYS A 703 -28.56 -3.84 -65.73
CA CYS A 703 -28.53 -3.14 -64.44
C CYS A 703 -28.59 -1.61 -64.59
N ILE A 704 -28.65 -1.10 -65.83
CA ILE A 704 -28.82 0.31 -66.15
C ILE A 704 -29.99 0.45 -67.15
N PRO A 705 -30.69 1.60 -67.21
CA PRO A 705 -31.80 1.80 -68.14
C PRO A 705 -31.39 1.51 -69.59
N THR A 706 -32.13 0.62 -70.25
CA THR A 706 -31.82 0.16 -71.61
C THR A 706 -32.14 1.23 -72.65
N THR A 707 -31.21 1.47 -73.57
CA THR A 707 -31.41 2.35 -74.73
C THR A 707 -32.02 1.58 -75.92
N SER A 708 -32.74 2.26 -76.80
CA SER A 708 -33.42 1.63 -77.95
C SER A 708 -32.46 0.87 -78.90
N GLY A 709 -31.18 1.27 -78.98
CA GLY A 709 -30.15 0.58 -79.77
C GLY A 709 -29.69 -0.77 -79.19
N GLU A 710 -29.77 -0.95 -77.86
CA GLU A 710 -29.42 -2.22 -77.20
C GLU A 710 -30.51 -3.27 -77.43
N ASP A 711 -31.79 -2.85 -77.43
CA ASP A 711 -32.92 -3.73 -77.76
C ASP A 711 -32.82 -4.30 -79.19
N VAL A 712 -32.32 -3.52 -80.16
CA VAL A 712 -32.10 -3.97 -81.56
C VAL A 712 -30.91 -4.93 -81.69
N ARG A 713 -29.84 -4.69 -80.92
CA ARG A 713 -28.66 -5.59 -80.88
C ARG A 713 -29.03 -6.97 -80.36
N ASP A 714 -29.84 -7.03 -79.30
CA ASP A 714 -30.24 -8.29 -78.70
C ASP A 714 -31.34 -8.99 -79.49
N PHE A 715 -32.19 -8.24 -80.20
CA PHE A 715 -33.05 -8.78 -81.25
C PHE A 715 -32.26 -9.55 -82.31
N THR A 716 -31.16 -8.96 -82.80
CA THR A 716 -30.29 -9.60 -83.82
C THR A 716 -29.62 -10.87 -83.28
N LYS A 717 -29.27 -10.90 -81.98
CA LYS A 717 -28.72 -12.10 -81.32
C LYS A 717 -29.77 -13.19 -81.12
N VAL A 718 -31.00 -12.85 -80.73
CA VAL A 718 -32.11 -13.81 -80.56
C VAL A 718 -32.43 -14.50 -81.89
N LEU A 719 -32.44 -13.75 -82.99
CA LEU A 719 -32.61 -14.31 -84.33
C LEU A 719 -31.46 -15.27 -84.70
N LYS A 720 -30.20 -14.87 -84.50
CA LYS A 720 -29.03 -15.74 -84.73
C LYS A 720 -29.04 -17.00 -83.86
N ASN A 721 -29.57 -16.91 -82.63
CA ASN A 721 -29.63 -18.02 -81.67
C ASN A 721 -30.79 -18.99 -81.92
N LYS A 722 -31.91 -18.55 -82.49
CA LYS A 722 -33.03 -19.42 -82.87
C LYS A 722 -32.64 -20.50 -83.90
N PHE A 723 -31.66 -20.23 -84.75
CA PHE A 723 -31.17 -21.18 -85.77
C PHE A 723 -30.04 -22.10 -85.28
N ARG A 724 -29.66 -22.04 -84.00
CA ARG A 724 -28.57 -22.84 -83.44
C ARG A 724 -29.08 -24.09 -82.73
N SER A 725 -28.39 -25.22 -82.92
CA SER A 725 -28.82 -26.54 -82.43
C SER A 725 -28.70 -26.69 -80.91
N LYS A 726 -29.43 -27.66 -80.31
CA LYS A 726 -29.29 -28.01 -78.87
C LYS A 726 -27.82 -28.33 -78.49
N LYS A 727 -27.04 -28.95 -79.38
CA LYS A 727 -25.61 -29.24 -79.19
C LYS A 727 -24.73 -27.98 -79.15
N TYR A 728 -25.11 -26.91 -79.85
CA TYR A 728 -24.38 -25.63 -79.83
C TYR A 728 -24.43 -24.96 -78.44
N PHE A 729 -25.61 -24.92 -77.81
CA PHE A 729 -25.78 -24.33 -76.49
C PHE A 729 -25.16 -25.19 -75.36
N ALA A 730 -25.05 -26.51 -75.55
CA ALA A 730 -24.35 -27.40 -74.64
C ALA A 730 -22.81 -27.24 -74.69
N LYS A 731 -22.23 -26.95 -75.87
CA LYS A 731 -20.78 -26.72 -76.04
C LYS A 731 -20.33 -25.28 -75.77
N HIS A 732 -21.24 -24.30 -75.80
CA HIS A 732 -20.97 -22.90 -75.49
C HIS A 732 -21.91 -22.36 -74.40
N PRO A 733 -21.79 -22.82 -73.15
CA PRO A 733 -22.49 -22.24 -72.03
C PRO A 733 -21.86 -20.86 -71.72
N ARG A 734 -22.14 -19.85 -72.54
CA ARG A 734 -21.87 -18.46 -72.17
C ARG A 734 -22.96 -18.01 -71.21
N LEU A 735 -22.88 -18.53 -69.99
CA LEU A 735 -23.67 -18.05 -68.87
C LEU A 735 -22.93 -16.82 -68.34
N GLY A 736 -23.35 -15.61 -68.78
CA GLY A 736 -22.91 -14.34 -68.17
C GLY A 736 -23.47 -14.12 -66.75
N TYR A 737 -24.09 -15.16 -66.20
CA TYR A 737 -24.61 -15.29 -64.85
C TYR A 737 -24.04 -16.63 -64.36
N LEU A 738 -22.85 -16.64 -63.77
CA LEU A 738 -22.29 -17.89 -63.24
C LEU A 738 -23.23 -18.41 -62.15
N PRO A 739 -23.92 -19.56 -62.33
CA PRO A 739 -24.28 -20.34 -61.18
C PRO A 739 -22.94 -20.85 -60.65
N VAL A 740 -22.48 -20.36 -59.52
CA VAL A 740 -21.50 -21.14 -58.77
C VAL A 740 -22.23 -22.42 -58.43
N GLN A 741 -21.93 -23.50 -59.14
CA GLN A 741 -22.30 -24.83 -58.68
C GLN A 741 -21.52 -25.02 -57.38
N THR A 742 -22.18 -24.75 -56.25
CA THR A 742 -21.78 -25.34 -54.99
C THR A 742 -21.75 -26.84 -55.23
N VAL A 743 -20.55 -27.43 -55.21
CA VAL A 743 -20.28 -28.87 -55.40
C VAL A 743 -20.92 -29.73 -54.29
N LEU A 744 -21.86 -29.17 -53.51
CA LEU A 744 -22.59 -29.82 -52.41
C LEU A 744 -24.11 -29.89 -52.64
N GLU A 745 -24.65 -29.25 -53.68
CA GLU A 745 -25.98 -29.64 -54.16
C GLU A 745 -25.75 -30.66 -55.25
N GLY A 746 -25.84 -31.94 -54.87
CA GLY A 746 -25.87 -33.03 -55.84
C GLY A 746 -26.84 -32.66 -56.95
N ASP A 747 -26.41 -32.84 -58.20
CA ASP A 747 -27.36 -32.96 -59.28
C ASP A 747 -28.46 -33.93 -58.83
N ASN A 748 -29.70 -33.61 -59.16
CA ASN A 748 -30.91 -34.33 -58.75
C ASN A 748 -30.88 -35.76 -59.33
N LEU A 749 -29.99 -36.61 -58.80
CA LEU A 749 -29.71 -37.97 -59.25
C LEU A 749 -30.99 -38.80 -59.15
N GLU A 750 -31.85 -38.49 -58.18
CA GLU A 750 -33.17 -39.09 -58.04
C GLU A 750 -34.03 -38.90 -59.29
N ALA A 751 -34.07 -37.71 -59.91
CA ALA A 751 -34.94 -37.48 -61.07
C ALA A 751 -34.42 -38.15 -62.36
N SER A 752 -33.10 -38.20 -62.57
CA SER A 752 -32.52 -38.91 -63.70
C SER A 752 -32.59 -40.43 -63.53
N LEU A 753 -32.31 -40.94 -62.32
CA LEU A 753 -32.40 -42.37 -62.01
C LEU A 753 -33.85 -42.86 -62.00
N GLN A 754 -34.83 -42.03 -61.60
CA GLN A 754 -36.25 -42.37 -61.69
C GLN A 754 -36.72 -42.50 -63.14
N VAL A 755 -36.29 -41.60 -64.02
CA VAL A 755 -36.62 -41.66 -65.46
C VAL A 755 -35.94 -42.86 -66.12
N GLU A 756 -34.69 -43.16 -65.76
CA GLU A 756 -33.95 -44.31 -66.29
C GLU A 756 -34.51 -45.64 -65.73
N TYR A 757 -34.96 -45.66 -64.46
CA TYR A 757 -35.66 -46.77 -63.83
C TYR A 757 -37.06 -47.01 -64.42
N GLU A 758 -37.82 -45.95 -64.71
CA GLU A 758 -39.13 -46.04 -65.37
C GLU A 758 -39.00 -46.50 -66.82
N GLN A 759 -37.98 -46.05 -67.56
CA GLN A 759 -37.68 -46.54 -68.91
C GLN A 759 -37.24 -48.01 -68.92
N LEU A 760 -36.42 -48.44 -67.95
CA LEU A 760 -36.03 -49.85 -67.78
C LEU A 760 -37.21 -50.73 -67.35
N LYS A 761 -38.12 -50.20 -66.53
CA LYS A 761 -39.34 -50.89 -66.08
C LYS A 761 -40.35 -51.05 -67.21
N GLU A 762 -40.52 -50.06 -68.09
CA GLU A 762 -41.36 -50.15 -69.29
C GLU A 762 -40.79 -51.15 -70.32
N GLN A 763 -39.46 -51.18 -70.50
CA GLN A 763 -38.80 -52.18 -71.36
C GLN A 763 -38.92 -53.61 -70.84
N HIS A 764 -38.94 -53.81 -69.51
CA HIS A 764 -39.16 -55.12 -68.90
C HIS A 764 -40.63 -55.56 -68.94
N LEU A 765 -41.58 -54.63 -68.85
CA LEU A 765 -43.01 -54.93 -68.90
C LEU A 765 -43.50 -55.27 -70.31
N GLN A 766 -42.86 -54.72 -71.36
CA GLN A 766 -43.15 -55.07 -72.76
C GLN A 766 -42.58 -56.43 -73.20
N ARG A 767 -41.64 -57.03 -72.45
CA ARG A 767 -41.05 -58.35 -72.76
C ARG A 767 -41.77 -59.54 -72.11
N GLY A 768 -42.86 -59.29 -71.37
CA GLY A 768 -43.52 -60.29 -70.53
C GLY A 768 -44.93 -60.68 -70.94
N ILE A 769 -45.25 -60.88 -72.23
CA ILE A 769 -46.54 -61.49 -72.63
C ILE A 769 -46.36 -62.43 -73.86
N ASN A 770 -46.69 -63.71 -73.61
CA ASN A 770 -47.06 -64.83 -74.48
C ASN A 770 -46.05 -65.95 -74.89
N PRO A 771 -46.54 -67.21 -74.97
CA PRO A 771 -45.77 -68.44 -74.76
C PRO A 771 -45.64 -69.37 -76.00
N LEU A 772 -44.73 -70.36 -75.91
CA LEU A 772 -44.60 -71.59 -76.73
C LEU A 772 -44.31 -71.46 -78.25
N ALA A 773 -43.06 -71.78 -78.66
CA ALA A 773 -42.68 -72.78 -79.68
C ALA A 773 -41.18 -72.67 -80.06
N SER A 774 -40.55 -73.82 -80.32
CA SER A 774 -39.11 -74.04 -80.57
C SER A 774 -38.74 -73.93 -82.09
N PRO A 775 -37.45 -74.10 -82.52
CA PRO A 775 -36.70 -73.21 -83.45
C PRO A 775 -36.50 -73.86 -84.86
N PRO A 776 -35.56 -73.48 -85.79
CA PRO A 776 -34.45 -72.50 -85.74
C PRO A 776 -34.22 -71.66 -87.03
N ASP A 777 -33.36 -70.63 -86.95
CA ASP A 777 -32.08 -70.60 -87.67
C ASP A 777 -31.34 -69.24 -87.60
N SER A 778 -30.01 -69.35 -87.50
CA SER A 778 -28.98 -68.37 -87.90
C SER A 778 -28.28 -67.53 -86.82
N ILE A 779 -27.13 -68.07 -86.37
CA ILE A 779 -25.82 -67.42 -86.15
C ILE A 779 -25.75 -66.31 -85.07
N VAL A 780 -25.14 -66.66 -83.91
CA VAL A 780 -24.66 -65.71 -82.88
C VAL A 780 -23.13 -65.65 -82.90
N SER A 781 -22.59 -64.44 -83.00
CA SER A 781 -21.18 -64.09 -82.81
C SER A 781 -20.82 -63.97 -81.31
N PRO A 782 -19.58 -64.31 -80.88
CA PRO A 782 -19.19 -64.36 -79.48
C PRO A 782 -18.62 -63.03 -78.96
N GLN A 783 -19.47 -62.00 -78.78
CA GLN A 783 -19.03 -60.71 -78.20
C GLN A 783 -19.90 -60.17 -77.05
N HIS A 784 -21.01 -60.83 -76.68
CA HIS A 784 -21.95 -60.29 -75.69
C HIS A 784 -21.81 -60.82 -74.25
N THR A 785 -20.81 -61.64 -73.94
CA THR A 785 -20.65 -62.23 -72.59
C THR A 785 -19.65 -61.51 -71.68
N SER A 786 -18.90 -60.52 -72.18
CA SER A 786 -17.87 -59.79 -71.42
C SER A 786 -18.42 -58.56 -70.69
N GLU A 787 -19.26 -57.74 -71.35
CA GLU A 787 -19.82 -56.50 -70.77
C GLU A 787 -20.84 -56.79 -69.65
N ASP A 788 -21.64 -57.85 -69.80
CA ASP A 788 -22.60 -58.26 -68.75
C ASP A 788 -21.89 -58.76 -67.49
N ALA A 789 -20.71 -59.39 -67.62
CA ALA A 789 -19.92 -59.85 -66.49
C ALA A 789 -19.24 -58.69 -65.74
N GLU A 790 -18.78 -57.65 -66.46
CA GLU A 790 -18.23 -56.42 -65.89
C GLU A 790 -19.30 -55.58 -65.18
N LEU A 791 -20.48 -55.42 -65.78
CA LEU A 791 -21.60 -54.69 -65.16
C LEU A 791 -22.11 -55.38 -63.89
N ILE A 792 -22.11 -56.71 -63.85
CA ILE A 792 -22.46 -57.47 -62.63
C ILE A 792 -21.37 -57.33 -61.55
N ALA A 793 -20.09 -57.27 -61.93
CA ALA A 793 -18.99 -57.06 -61.00
C ALA A 793 -19.01 -55.64 -60.41
N GLU A 794 -19.28 -54.62 -61.23
CA GLU A 794 -19.40 -53.22 -60.79
C GLU A 794 -20.64 -53.03 -59.89
N ALA A 795 -21.78 -53.64 -60.23
CA ALA A 795 -22.97 -53.63 -59.39
C ALA A 795 -22.73 -54.31 -58.02
N LYS A 796 -21.90 -55.37 -57.96
CA LYS A 796 -21.49 -55.99 -56.69
C LYS A 796 -20.59 -55.07 -55.86
N LEU A 797 -19.63 -54.39 -56.50
CA LEU A 797 -18.73 -53.44 -55.85
C LEU A 797 -19.49 -52.23 -55.28
N LEU A 798 -20.46 -51.70 -56.03
CA LEU A 798 -21.31 -50.59 -55.58
C LEU A 798 -22.21 -51.01 -54.40
N ARG A 799 -22.77 -52.23 -54.41
CA ARG A 799 -23.52 -52.76 -53.25
C ARG A 799 -22.63 -52.93 -52.02
N GLN A 800 -21.38 -53.35 -52.20
CA GLN A 800 -20.40 -53.47 -51.10
C GLN A 800 -20.00 -52.09 -50.54
N HIS A 801 -19.83 -51.09 -51.41
CA HIS A 801 -19.54 -49.71 -51.01
C HIS A 801 -20.72 -49.06 -50.28
N LYS A 802 -21.95 -49.31 -50.75
CA LYS A 802 -23.19 -48.89 -50.06
C LYS A 802 -23.28 -49.50 -48.66
N GLY A 803 -23.07 -50.81 -48.52
CA GLY A 803 -23.07 -51.47 -47.21
C GLY A 803 -21.99 -50.93 -46.26
N ARG A 804 -20.80 -50.58 -46.78
CA ARG A 804 -19.74 -49.93 -45.97
C ARG A 804 -20.12 -48.52 -45.54
N LEU A 805 -20.80 -47.75 -46.39
CA LEU A 805 -21.27 -46.41 -46.07
C LEU A 805 -22.41 -46.45 -45.05
N GLU A 806 -23.36 -47.38 -45.20
CA GLU A 806 -24.44 -47.59 -44.23
C GLU A 806 -23.88 -48.02 -42.86
N ALA A 807 -22.88 -48.92 -42.83
CA ALA A 807 -22.20 -49.28 -41.59
C ALA A 807 -21.46 -48.09 -40.94
N ARG A 808 -20.82 -47.22 -41.74
CA ARG A 808 -20.18 -46.00 -41.23
C ARG A 808 -21.19 -44.97 -40.73
N MET A 809 -22.33 -44.85 -41.40
CA MET A 809 -23.42 -43.97 -41.00
C MET A 809 -24.00 -44.42 -39.65
N GLN A 810 -24.18 -45.73 -39.47
CA GLN A 810 -24.64 -46.30 -38.19
C GLN A 810 -23.66 -46.03 -37.05
N ILE A 811 -22.35 -46.18 -37.29
CA ILE A 811 -21.32 -45.86 -36.29
C ILE A 811 -21.35 -44.36 -35.93
N LEU A 812 -21.53 -43.49 -36.92
CA LEU A 812 -21.63 -42.05 -36.69
C LEU A 812 -22.90 -41.67 -35.92
N GLU A 813 -24.03 -42.31 -36.20
CA GLU A 813 -25.26 -42.13 -35.42
C GLU A 813 -25.11 -42.59 -33.98
N ASP A 814 -24.43 -43.72 -33.74
CA ASP A 814 -24.17 -44.22 -32.39
C ASP A 814 -23.20 -43.31 -31.62
N HIS A 815 -22.17 -42.78 -32.29
CA HIS A 815 -21.29 -41.76 -31.72
C HIS A 815 -22.04 -40.46 -31.41
N ASN A 816 -22.96 -40.04 -32.27
CA ASN A 816 -23.77 -38.85 -32.04
C ASN A 816 -24.70 -39.03 -30.83
N LYS A 817 -25.35 -40.20 -30.68
CA LYS A 817 -26.13 -40.56 -29.49
C LYS A 817 -25.27 -40.60 -28.22
N GLN A 818 -24.04 -41.10 -28.29
CA GLN A 818 -23.12 -41.08 -27.15
C GLN A 818 -22.77 -39.65 -26.74
N LEU A 819 -22.43 -38.78 -27.71
CA LEU A 819 -22.14 -37.37 -27.48
C LEU A 819 -23.34 -36.62 -26.89
N GLU A 820 -24.55 -36.87 -27.39
CA GLU A 820 -25.78 -36.32 -26.82
C GLU A 820 -25.99 -36.77 -25.37
N SER A 821 -25.71 -38.04 -25.04
CA SER A 821 -25.78 -38.53 -23.66
C SER A 821 -24.72 -37.88 -22.75
N GLN A 822 -23.51 -37.62 -23.28
CA GLN A 822 -22.45 -36.93 -22.54
C GLN A 822 -22.80 -35.47 -22.29
N LEU A 823 -23.36 -34.79 -23.30
CA LEU A 823 -23.90 -33.43 -23.19
C LEU A 823 -25.02 -33.36 -22.14
N HIS A 824 -25.90 -34.36 -22.11
CA HIS A 824 -26.97 -34.43 -21.11
C HIS A 824 -26.41 -34.64 -19.69
N ARG A 825 -25.41 -35.52 -19.51
CA ARG A 825 -24.74 -35.71 -18.21
C ARG A 825 -23.99 -34.46 -17.76
N LEU A 826 -23.31 -33.76 -18.66
CA LEU A 826 -22.62 -32.50 -18.36
C LEU A 826 -23.60 -31.41 -17.93
N ARG A 827 -24.77 -31.31 -18.60
CA ARG A 827 -25.84 -30.38 -18.19
C ARG A 827 -26.38 -30.70 -16.80
N GLN A 828 -26.61 -31.98 -16.48
CA GLN A 828 -27.04 -32.37 -15.12
C GLN A 828 -25.97 -32.08 -14.05
N LEU A 829 -24.69 -32.27 -14.36
CA LEU A 829 -23.59 -31.92 -13.44
C LEU A 829 -23.46 -30.41 -13.24
N LEU A 830 -23.70 -29.60 -14.28
CA LEU A 830 -23.75 -28.13 -14.19
C LEU A 830 -24.93 -27.66 -13.33
N GLU A 831 -26.10 -28.27 -13.47
CA GLU A 831 -27.26 -27.98 -12.61
C GLU A 831 -27.02 -28.40 -11.15
N ALA A 832 -26.38 -29.55 -10.92
CA ALA A 832 -26.02 -30.01 -9.57
C ALA A 832 -24.93 -29.18 -8.90
N SER A 833 -24.03 -28.54 -9.67
CA SER A 833 -23.01 -27.62 -9.15
C SER A 833 -23.53 -26.20 -8.94
N GLY A 834 -24.55 -25.77 -9.70
CA GLY A 834 -25.26 -24.51 -9.49
C GLY A 834 -26.05 -24.44 -8.16
N LEU A 835 -26.44 -25.58 -7.58
CA LEU A 835 -27.14 -25.65 -6.29
C LEU A 835 -26.23 -25.75 -5.05
N LYS A 836 -24.90 -25.85 -5.22
CA LYS A 836 -23.94 -25.94 -4.10
C LYS A 836 -23.17 -24.65 -3.78
N MET A 837 -23.41 -23.55 -4.49
CA MET A 837 -22.77 -22.25 -4.22
C MET A 837 -23.66 -21.20 -3.51
N SER A 838 -24.83 -21.58 -2.98
CA SER A 838 -25.74 -20.64 -2.30
C SER A 838 -25.92 -20.90 -0.79
N SER A 839 -25.03 -21.63 -0.14
CA SER A 839 -25.07 -21.78 1.32
C SER A 839 -23.68 -21.72 1.92
N HIS A 840 -23.16 -20.51 2.15
CA HIS A 840 -22.28 -20.14 3.28
C HIS A 840 -21.91 -18.65 3.15
N SER A 841 -22.69 -17.79 3.80
CA SER A 841 -22.23 -16.60 4.56
C SER A 841 -23.35 -15.57 4.67
N THR A 842 -24.12 -15.63 5.75
CA THR A 842 -24.52 -14.45 6.54
C THR A 842 -25.32 -14.92 7.75
N SER A 843 -24.66 -14.95 8.90
CA SER A 843 -25.33 -14.83 10.19
C SER A 843 -24.44 -14.02 11.14
N THR A 844 -24.88 -12.77 11.39
CA THR A 844 -24.83 -12.03 12.68
C THR A 844 -23.48 -11.80 13.37
N SER A 845 -23.15 -10.66 13.98
CA SER A 845 -23.89 -9.47 14.42
C SER A 845 -22.89 -8.46 15.03
N ARG A 846 -23.22 -7.16 14.90
CA ARG A 846 -22.82 -5.97 15.69
C ARG A 846 -21.77 -6.11 16.83
N SER A 847 -20.72 -5.31 16.72
CA SER A 847 -20.20 -4.37 17.75
C SER A 847 -19.26 -3.37 17.08
#